data_AF-A0A927S3T1-F1
#
_entry.id   AF-A0A927S3T1-F1
#
_cell.length_a   1.000
_cell.length_b   1.000
_cell.length_c   1.000
_cell.angle_alpha   90.00
_cell.angle_beta   90.00
_cell.angle_gamma   90.00
#
_symmetry.space_group_name_H-M   'P 1'
#
loop_
_entity.id
_entity.type
_entity.pdbx_description
1 polymer ?
#
loop_
_entity_poly.entity_id
_entity_poly.type
_entity_poly.pdbx_seq_one_letter_code
_entity_poly.pdbx_strand_id
1 'polypeptide(L)'
;MQTEGVQGKRTAQWAVAEGEFPERSGGGPIGKPPGCTGKDKTDSQDYSKKEIPGNPSGFPGDGSRGDAPCGGVGGSAPNWGVGQSPTKGFQRAKPFGGKISLCSIVPISEEPTSPPEVRMKKTMLLVLMLLCVTLPFFAMAEVAPEDIWEGVMTLSQRHEDCEFTGAAYVLLDSREEGGNTVVTLRGQISHFGFMAGKFLVQSGGEYPAVLTFSPDGTLISAETTMAYADLPNLMGQALTDKYLAIPEKEMARMNDEIRAQAEEYLRAIGRSEPVAMSYREVDLDITPMLVHASNFRMCADEGFDIYLCTQEILTPDGTRQYLTKEWTPDGVISKGMTYTVNGVTLMADGETGTETLTRTRADTGEVLEKRTIRVEADALTITVEDAFGRITYQYAYDGRQYLYPTVTTTGACQVDVSRIEQENQQLFAAPSAEDDATLKAALPPYGEPLMLEIAHPYAAALMKDSGGMQHLVLMARQGEGWQLVADATKALQQDLLLDDLSLSDASGRFELSWSYDTEHVQATYTCAMKENGQWGPVSMKLKETYPDYIHDRHVYWVGYTLCRRDHSETVQGENSTDTVYLPIPAAEAYDHFLLPAFDCFHDAYYWYEEMDGWPWHDVLRAAAGELLPGYTFIRGEMSHPYQAVQFLVDTPQKQRVLVIYTGDDLIFSSPMPSAAVMGVENFTDWLALSNETSFSFNVEENKATGTWGVRSTMGGGSDLLMWHNCILDLNEQTICVGDHPWDDITSIDWETVPRSMLDAIEQTDSSQWALVNNPDPADRLHLRASNSTSAESLGKYYNGTPARVLQKKGDWVQVDIFGRTGWMMKKFLLMGDHFAVSYAAMPRVWSSDGLYLPGLNRTLVQNTEIWVLSVGADVYHIYLPWTHEADLVSKDVIDACDWEKEIRP
;
A
#
# COMPACT_ATOMS: atom_id res chain seq x y z
N MET A 1 -9.09 34.87 -28.25
CA MET A 1 -9.72 36.03 -27.57
C MET A 1 -9.53 35.83 -26.06
N GLN A 2 -9.41 36.90 -25.27
CA GLN A 2 -9.40 36.96 -23.78
C GLN A 2 -8.48 35.92 -23.06
N THR A 3 -7.30 36.22 -22.51
CA THR A 3 -6.73 37.32 -21.68
C THR A 3 -7.03 37.25 -20.18
N GLU A 4 -6.07 36.76 -19.38
CA GLU A 4 -5.68 37.27 -18.05
C GLU A 4 -4.32 36.62 -17.63
N GLY A 5 -3.44 37.25 -16.83
CA GLY A 5 -3.57 38.62 -16.29
C GLY A 5 -2.44 39.25 -15.45
N VAL A 6 -1.36 38.56 -15.04
CA VAL A 6 -0.36 39.10 -14.07
C VAL A 6 1.03 39.35 -14.68
N GLN A 7 1.88 40.18 -14.04
CA GLN A 7 2.83 41.05 -14.77
C GLN A 7 4.05 41.56 -13.93
N GLY A 8 5.26 41.06 -14.19
CA GLY A 8 6.54 41.68 -13.74
C GLY A 8 7.74 41.24 -14.62
N LYS A 9 8.36 42.09 -15.45
CA LYS A 9 9.30 43.22 -15.16
C LYS A 9 10.58 42.73 -14.45
N ARG A 10 11.82 42.95 -14.91
CA ARG A 10 12.44 43.84 -15.95
C ARG A 10 13.91 43.40 -16.22
N THR A 11 14.68 43.73 -17.28
CA THR A 11 14.51 44.12 -18.72
C THR A 11 15.89 44.33 -19.38
N ALA A 12 16.02 44.06 -20.70
CA ALA A 12 17.06 44.54 -21.64
C ALA A 12 18.46 43.83 -21.57
N GLN A 13 19.35 43.84 -22.59
CA GLN A 13 19.32 44.56 -23.89
C GLN A 13 20.19 43.92 -25.02
N TRP A 14 19.61 43.71 -26.22
CA TRP A 14 20.15 43.83 -27.60
C TRP A 14 21.54 43.26 -28.02
N ALA A 15 21.55 42.42 -29.07
CA ALA A 15 22.44 42.51 -30.25
C ALA A 15 21.88 41.69 -31.45
N VAL A 16 22.31 41.94 -32.70
CA VAL A 16 21.80 41.28 -33.94
C VAL A 16 22.89 41.09 -35.01
N ALA A 17 22.98 39.88 -35.58
CA ALA A 17 23.44 39.48 -36.93
C ALA A 17 23.14 37.97 -37.06
N GLU A 18 22.50 37.36 -38.08
CA GLU A 18 22.61 37.43 -39.55
C GLU A 18 23.98 36.97 -40.09
N GLY A 19 24.02 35.82 -40.81
CA GLY A 19 25.28 35.20 -41.28
C GLY A 19 25.19 33.80 -41.94
N GLU A 20 24.28 33.64 -42.92
CA GLU A 20 24.21 32.62 -44.00
C GLU A 20 25.08 31.32 -43.95
N PHE A 21 24.40 30.15 -43.93
CA PHE A 21 24.85 28.92 -44.61
C PHE A 21 24.76 29.10 -46.13
N PRO A 22 25.70 28.59 -46.96
CA PRO A 22 25.59 27.22 -47.54
C PRO A 22 26.96 26.56 -47.84
N GLU A 23 27.15 25.33 -48.34
CA GLU A 23 26.44 24.03 -48.47
C GLU A 23 27.49 23.01 -49.02
N ARG A 24 27.31 21.69 -48.80
CA ARG A 24 27.54 20.55 -49.76
C ARG A 24 28.88 20.40 -50.56
N SER A 25 29.29 19.22 -51.06
CA SER A 25 28.93 17.80 -50.82
C SER A 25 29.84 16.88 -51.66
N GLY A 26 30.01 15.61 -51.25
CA GLY A 26 30.37 14.48 -52.14
C GLY A 26 31.79 13.91 -51.95
N GLY A 27 32.04 12.62 -52.28
CA GLY A 27 31.09 11.67 -52.86
C GLY A 27 31.63 10.26 -53.26
N GLY A 28 32.50 9.63 -52.47
CA GLY A 28 32.94 8.22 -52.66
C GLY A 28 33.66 7.92 -53.99
N PRO A 29 33.67 6.66 -54.49
CA PRO A 29 33.69 5.38 -53.77
C PRO A 29 34.66 4.32 -54.40
N ILE A 30 34.51 3.03 -54.03
CA ILE A 30 34.95 1.77 -54.73
C ILE A 30 36.26 1.08 -54.24
N GLY A 31 36.17 -0.22 -53.88
CA GLY A 31 37.31 -1.16 -53.78
C GLY A 31 37.08 -2.45 -52.96
N LYS A 32 36.90 -3.62 -53.62
CA LYS A 32 36.83 -5.01 -53.03
C LYS A 32 36.83 -6.07 -54.15
N PRO A 33 36.98 -7.40 -53.90
CA PRO A 33 37.60 -8.15 -52.79
C PRO A 33 38.96 -8.71 -53.29
N PRO A 34 39.41 -10.01 -53.29
CA PRO A 34 39.02 -11.30 -52.66
C PRO A 34 39.93 -11.66 -51.44
N GLY A 35 39.91 -12.83 -50.77
CA GLY A 35 39.03 -14.03 -50.82
C GLY A 35 39.77 -15.38 -51.02
N CYS A 36 39.64 -16.32 -50.07
CA CYS A 36 40.08 -17.74 -50.12
C CYS A 36 39.22 -18.63 -49.18
N THR A 37 39.37 -19.97 -49.20
CA THR A 37 38.28 -20.91 -48.85
C THR A 37 38.63 -22.19 -48.04
N GLY A 38 37.70 -22.61 -47.15
CA GLY A 38 37.50 -24.00 -46.68
C GLY A 38 38.23 -24.44 -45.38
N LYS A 39 37.92 -25.60 -44.75
CA LYS A 39 36.75 -26.51 -44.86
C LYS A 39 36.75 -27.60 -43.74
N ASP A 40 35.55 -28.01 -43.28
CA ASP A 40 35.17 -29.34 -42.68
C ASP A 40 35.92 -30.00 -41.48
N LYS A 41 35.15 -30.23 -40.40
CA LYS A 41 34.90 -31.53 -39.68
C LYS A 41 35.76 -32.10 -38.52
N THR A 42 35.06 -32.29 -37.38
CA THR A 42 34.94 -33.47 -36.47
C THR A 42 36.15 -34.37 -36.12
N ASP A 43 36.37 -34.62 -34.81
CA ASP A 43 35.95 -35.91 -34.20
C ASP A 43 35.96 -35.92 -32.65
N SER A 44 35.41 -36.98 -32.06
CA SER A 44 35.14 -37.19 -30.63
C SER A 44 36.32 -37.70 -29.80
N GLN A 45 36.24 -37.59 -28.46
CA GLN A 45 36.70 -38.66 -27.59
C GLN A 45 35.87 -38.80 -26.29
N ASP A 46 35.82 -40.02 -25.76
CA ASP A 46 34.97 -40.50 -24.66
C ASP A 46 35.85 -41.22 -23.63
N TYR A 47 35.53 -41.12 -22.34
CA TYR A 47 36.16 -41.87 -21.26
C TYR A 47 35.15 -42.23 -20.17
N SER A 48 35.10 -43.51 -19.80
CA SER A 48 34.02 -44.08 -19.00
C SER A 48 34.49 -44.96 -17.84
N LYS A 49 33.57 -45.14 -16.88
CA LYS A 49 33.53 -46.15 -15.80
C LYS A 49 34.56 -46.09 -14.67
N LYS A 50 34.02 -46.01 -13.44
CA LYS A 50 34.22 -47.03 -12.40
C LYS A 50 32.91 -47.29 -11.65
N GLU A 51 32.79 -48.46 -11.03
CA GLU A 51 31.52 -49.02 -10.55
C GLU A 51 31.58 -49.38 -9.04
N ILE A 52 30.49 -49.08 -8.30
CA ILE A 52 29.67 -50.01 -7.44
C ILE A 52 30.44 -50.80 -6.33
N PRO A 53 30.04 -50.78 -5.02
CA PRO A 53 28.76 -51.39 -4.60
C PRO A 53 28.03 -50.94 -3.29
N GLY A 54 26.70 -50.84 -3.38
CA GLY A 54 25.73 -51.36 -2.37
C GLY A 54 25.45 -50.54 -1.09
N ASN A 55 24.37 -50.80 -0.33
CA ASN A 55 23.21 -51.70 -0.54
C ASN A 55 21.97 -51.18 0.29
N PRO A 56 20.86 -51.91 0.62
CA PRO A 56 19.51 -51.39 0.30
C PRO A 56 18.46 -51.37 1.45
N SER A 57 17.31 -50.72 1.24
CA SER A 57 15.93 -51.14 1.67
C SER A 57 14.88 -50.02 1.44
N GLY A 58 13.58 -50.28 1.23
CA GLY A 58 12.98 -51.59 0.92
C GLY A 58 11.45 -51.79 1.11
N PHE A 59 10.59 -51.18 0.28
CA PHE A 59 9.20 -51.63 0.00
C PHE A 59 8.18 -51.62 1.21
N PRO A 60 6.89 -52.06 1.10
CA PRO A 60 5.81 -51.33 0.40
C PRO A 60 4.39 -51.45 1.05
N GLY A 61 3.34 -51.00 0.33
CA GLY A 61 1.90 -51.31 0.54
C GLY A 61 1.05 -50.03 0.48
N ASP A 62 0.10 -49.81 -0.44
CA ASP A 62 -0.93 -50.65 -1.10
C ASP A 62 -1.99 -51.22 -0.14
N GLY A 63 -3.27 -51.04 -0.49
CA GLY A 63 -4.42 -51.24 0.39
C GLY A 63 -5.75 -50.67 -0.14
N SER A 64 -6.12 -50.98 -1.39
CA SER A 64 -7.36 -50.50 -2.02
C SER A 64 -8.63 -51.32 -1.67
N ARG A 65 -9.81 -50.78 -2.07
CA ARG A 65 -11.20 -51.34 -2.03
C ARG A 65 -12.03 -51.04 -0.76
N GLY A 66 -13.35 -50.85 -0.85
CA GLY A 66 -14.19 -50.74 -2.06
C GLY A 66 -15.70 -50.96 -1.85
N ASP A 67 -16.45 -50.74 -2.94
CA ASP A 67 -17.84 -51.13 -3.24
C ASP A 67 -19.05 -50.45 -2.54
N ALA A 68 -20.10 -50.23 -3.34
CA ALA A 68 -21.41 -49.65 -2.99
C ALA A 68 -22.51 -50.77 -2.89
N PRO A 69 -23.86 -50.59 -2.96
CA PRO A 69 -24.57 -49.90 -4.07
C PRO A 69 -26.00 -49.27 -3.84
N CYS A 70 -26.42 -48.47 -4.84
CA CYS A 70 -27.79 -48.32 -5.41
C CYS A 70 -29.00 -47.70 -4.63
N GLY A 71 -29.51 -46.58 -5.20
CA GLY A 71 -30.94 -46.18 -5.20
C GLY A 71 -31.19 -44.73 -4.75
N GLY A 72 -31.98 -43.87 -5.42
CA GLY A 72 -32.59 -43.97 -6.76
C GLY A 72 -33.85 -43.08 -6.92
N VAL A 73 -33.99 -42.40 -8.08
CA VAL A 73 -35.18 -41.63 -8.58
C VAL A 73 -35.39 -40.19 -8.03
N GLY A 74 -34.87 -39.19 -8.76
CA GLY A 74 -35.66 -38.33 -9.67
C GLY A 74 -36.61 -37.22 -9.13
N GLY A 75 -36.39 -35.98 -9.61
CA GLY A 75 -37.30 -34.82 -9.50
C GLY A 75 -36.55 -33.53 -9.16
N SER A 76 -36.25 -32.63 -10.11
CA SER A 76 -37.13 -31.56 -10.64
C SER A 76 -37.51 -30.47 -9.62
N ALA A 77 -36.96 -29.27 -9.80
CA ALA A 77 -37.22 -28.09 -8.95
C ALA A 77 -38.67 -27.57 -9.06
N PRO A 78 -39.14 -26.87 -8.01
CA PRO A 78 -39.98 -25.69 -8.21
C PRO A 78 -39.57 -24.48 -7.34
N ASN A 79 -39.91 -23.28 -7.84
CA ASN A 79 -39.79 -22.02 -7.11
C ASN A 79 -40.68 -21.99 -5.85
N TRP A 80 -40.22 -21.34 -4.79
CA TRP A 80 -41.08 -20.92 -3.67
C TRP A 80 -41.65 -19.51 -3.92
N GLY A 81 -42.77 -19.48 -4.64
CA GLY A 81 -43.69 -18.33 -4.60
C GLY A 81 -44.53 -18.34 -3.32
N VAL A 82 -45.15 -17.20 -2.99
CA VAL A 82 -45.95 -17.01 -1.76
C VAL A 82 -47.09 -18.05 -1.68
N GLY A 83 -47.02 -18.94 -0.69
CA GLY A 83 -48.03 -19.97 -0.41
C GLY A 83 -48.70 -19.75 0.94
N GLN A 84 -50.01 -19.51 0.94
CA GLN A 84 -50.80 -19.44 2.18
C GLN A 84 -50.94 -20.83 2.84
N SER A 85 -50.79 -20.88 4.16
CA SER A 85 -51.01 -22.07 5.01
C SER A 85 -51.79 -21.64 6.27
N PRO A 86 -52.73 -22.47 6.79
CA PRO A 86 -53.83 -21.95 7.58
C PRO A 86 -53.49 -21.63 9.05
N THR A 87 -53.90 -20.44 9.50
CA THR A 87 -53.82 -20.02 10.89
C THR A 87 -54.70 -20.89 11.80
N LYS A 88 -54.05 -21.59 12.75
CA LYS A 88 -54.72 -22.03 13.98
C LYS A 88 -54.54 -20.93 15.04
N GLY A 89 -55.60 -20.66 15.79
CA GLY A 89 -55.77 -19.37 16.46
C GLY A 89 -54.87 -19.14 17.67
N PHE A 90 -54.16 -18.01 17.64
CA PHE A 90 -53.66 -17.30 18.82
C PHE A 90 -54.34 -15.93 18.90
N GLN A 91 -54.31 -15.28 20.07
CA GLN A 91 -55.20 -14.16 20.38
C GLN A 91 -54.74 -12.84 19.74
N ARG A 92 -55.34 -12.48 18.60
CA ARG A 92 -55.50 -11.06 18.26
C ARG A 92 -56.41 -10.40 19.31
N ALA A 93 -56.02 -9.26 19.85
CA ALA A 93 -56.93 -8.39 20.57
C ALA A 93 -57.97 -7.84 19.58
N LYS A 94 -59.25 -8.22 19.73
CA LYS A 94 -60.33 -7.47 19.09
C LYS A 94 -60.57 -6.17 19.88
N PRO A 95 -60.96 -5.06 19.23
CA PRO A 95 -61.40 -3.88 19.96
C PRO A 95 -62.63 -4.23 20.80
N PHE A 96 -62.43 -4.31 22.12
CA PHE A 96 -63.53 -4.57 23.06
C PHE A 96 -64.35 -3.29 23.24
N GLY A 97 -65.66 -3.39 23.01
CA GLY A 97 -66.58 -2.25 22.94
C GLY A 97 -66.80 -1.51 24.27
N GLY A 98 -65.81 -0.75 24.72
CA GLY A 98 -65.90 0.25 25.78
C GLY A 98 -65.68 1.65 25.22
N LYS A 99 -66.59 2.59 25.49
CA LYS A 99 -66.51 3.96 24.93
C LYS A 99 -65.34 4.76 25.53
N ILE A 100 -64.22 4.82 24.83
CA ILE A 100 -63.21 5.87 24.99
C ILE A 100 -63.35 6.80 23.79
N SER A 101 -63.81 8.04 24.03
CA SER A 101 -63.97 9.07 23.01
C SER A 101 -62.90 10.12 23.22
N LEU A 102 -61.89 10.17 22.33
CA LEU A 102 -60.81 11.15 22.44
C LEU A 102 -60.13 11.54 21.10
N CYS A 103 -60.89 11.62 20.01
CA CYS A 103 -60.49 12.39 18.83
C CYS A 103 -61.09 13.80 18.88
N SER A 104 -60.52 14.67 19.71
CA SER A 104 -60.84 16.10 19.70
C SER A 104 -60.12 16.80 18.56
N ILE A 105 -60.68 16.70 17.34
CA ILE A 105 -60.16 17.38 16.15
C ILE A 105 -60.23 18.90 16.36
N VAL A 106 -59.06 19.54 16.48
CA VAL A 106 -58.92 21.00 16.47
C VAL A 106 -58.29 21.40 15.14
N PRO A 107 -59.06 21.95 14.18
CA PRO A 107 -58.49 22.48 12.95
C PRO A 107 -57.66 23.73 13.25
N ILE A 108 -56.52 23.86 12.55
CA ILE A 108 -55.66 25.06 12.67
C ILE A 108 -56.37 26.24 12.00
N SER A 109 -56.87 27.18 12.80
CA SER A 109 -57.40 28.46 12.32
C SER A 109 -56.38 29.58 12.49
N GLU A 110 -56.11 30.34 11.43
CA GLU A 110 -55.37 31.60 11.54
C GLU A 110 -56.19 32.66 12.30
N GLU A 111 -55.61 33.31 13.32
CA GLU A 111 -56.20 34.49 13.96
C GLU A 111 -55.69 35.78 13.32
N PRO A 112 -56.56 36.60 12.68
CA PRO A 112 -56.32 38.02 12.45
C PRO A 112 -56.69 38.84 13.70
N THR A 113 -56.17 40.07 13.80
CA THR A 113 -56.24 40.90 15.00
C THR A 113 -57.63 41.51 15.29
N SER A 114 -57.97 41.60 16.59
CA SER A 114 -59.19 42.17 17.18
C SER A 114 -59.28 43.72 17.10
N PRO A 115 -60.43 44.41 17.38
CA PRO A 115 -61.82 44.00 17.69
C PRO A 115 -62.82 44.76 16.73
N PRO A 116 -64.00 45.36 17.09
CA PRO A 116 -65.00 45.16 18.17
C PRO A 116 -66.52 45.13 17.78
N GLU A 117 -67.32 44.53 18.66
CA GLU A 117 -68.75 44.83 19.02
C GLU A 117 -69.94 44.84 18.00
N VAL A 118 -71.14 44.71 18.60
CA VAL A 118 -72.51 45.02 18.12
C VAL A 118 -73.30 44.00 17.26
N ARG A 119 -74.02 43.11 17.98
CA ARG A 119 -75.41 42.62 17.75
C ARG A 119 -76.19 43.06 16.49
N MET A 120 -76.78 42.08 15.78
CA MET A 120 -78.12 42.00 15.12
C MET A 120 -78.01 41.23 13.77
N LYS A 121 -79.00 40.50 13.24
CA LYS A 121 -80.28 39.95 13.77
C LYS A 121 -80.69 38.70 12.94
N LYS A 122 -81.61 37.88 13.49
CA LYS A 122 -82.01 36.52 13.04
C LYS A 122 -82.46 36.31 11.58
N THR A 123 -82.58 37.34 10.74
CA THR A 123 -83.19 37.21 9.39
C THR A 123 -82.25 36.55 8.36
N MET A 124 -80.94 36.77 8.44
CA MET A 124 -79.98 36.24 7.45
C MET A 124 -79.72 34.73 7.62
N LEU A 125 -79.84 34.23 8.86
CA LEU A 125 -79.62 32.81 9.19
C LEU A 125 -80.64 31.88 8.50
N LEU A 126 -81.87 32.35 8.31
CA LEU A 126 -82.92 31.57 7.63
C LEU A 126 -82.66 31.38 6.13
N VAL A 127 -81.88 32.27 5.51
CA VAL A 127 -81.53 32.18 4.08
C VAL A 127 -80.41 31.16 3.85
N LEU A 128 -79.42 31.08 4.74
CA LEU A 128 -78.44 29.98 4.72
C LEU A 128 -79.11 28.63 4.98
N MET A 129 -80.02 28.55 5.97
CA MET A 129 -80.70 27.30 6.32
C MET A 129 -81.59 26.72 5.21
N LEU A 130 -82.06 27.52 4.24
CA LEU A 130 -82.79 27.00 3.07
C LEU A 130 -81.90 26.59 1.89
N LEU A 131 -80.65 27.08 1.81
CA LEU A 131 -79.73 26.74 0.71
C LEU A 131 -78.98 25.42 0.93
N CYS A 132 -78.87 24.95 2.17
CA CYS A 132 -78.18 23.68 2.51
C CYS A 132 -79.04 22.42 2.31
N VAL A 133 -80.25 22.51 1.75
CA VAL A 133 -81.22 21.39 1.65
C VAL A 133 -81.24 20.73 0.25
N THR A 134 -80.54 21.29 -0.74
CA THR A 134 -80.53 20.78 -2.12
C THR A 134 -79.13 20.63 -2.74
N LEU A 135 -78.11 20.41 -1.90
CA LEU A 135 -76.84 19.83 -2.32
C LEU A 135 -76.68 18.48 -1.61
N PRO A 136 -76.30 17.39 -2.30
CA PRO A 136 -75.75 16.26 -1.59
C PRO A 136 -74.46 16.72 -0.90
N PHE A 137 -74.41 16.58 0.42
CA PHE A 137 -73.12 16.43 1.07
C PHE A 137 -72.46 15.22 0.42
N PHE A 138 -71.33 15.42 -0.26
CA PHE A 138 -70.38 14.34 -0.46
C PHE A 138 -69.84 14.00 0.93
N ALA A 139 -70.45 13.01 1.57
CA ALA A 139 -69.79 12.28 2.63
C ALA A 139 -68.55 11.64 1.99
N MET A 140 -67.37 12.13 2.35
CA MET A 140 -66.15 11.38 2.08
C MET A 140 -66.23 10.06 2.84
N ALA A 141 -65.69 8.99 2.27
CA ALA A 141 -65.54 7.75 3.00
C ALA A 141 -64.42 7.91 4.04
N GLU A 142 -64.78 8.31 5.27
CA GLU A 142 -63.86 8.16 6.40
C GLU A 142 -63.71 6.67 6.69
N VAL A 143 -62.60 6.09 6.20
CA VAL A 143 -62.13 4.76 6.63
C VAL A 143 -61.99 4.78 8.15
N ALA A 144 -62.48 3.73 8.83
CA ALA A 144 -62.54 3.75 10.28
C ALA A 144 -61.11 3.70 10.88
N PRO A 145 -60.85 4.38 12.02
CA PRO A 145 -59.52 4.35 12.66
C PRO A 145 -59.00 2.94 12.95
N GLU A 146 -59.89 2.00 13.26
CA GLU A 146 -59.57 0.58 13.43
C GLU A 146 -59.08 -0.11 12.14
N ASP A 147 -59.61 0.26 10.97
CA ASP A 147 -59.20 -0.30 9.68
C ASP A 147 -57.85 0.31 9.22
N ILE A 148 -57.62 1.59 9.52
CA ILE A 148 -56.32 2.25 9.34
C ILE A 148 -55.26 1.60 10.25
N TRP A 149 -55.62 1.27 11.51
CA TRP A 149 -54.72 0.62 12.46
C TRP A 149 -54.37 -0.82 12.04
N GLU A 150 -55.36 -1.65 11.67
CA GLU A 150 -55.09 -2.98 11.08
C GLU A 150 -54.24 -2.86 9.80
N GLY A 151 -54.48 -1.82 8.98
CA GLY A 151 -53.65 -1.48 7.81
C GLY A 151 -52.18 -1.20 8.15
N VAL A 152 -51.90 -0.36 9.15
CA VAL A 152 -50.54 -0.13 9.67
C VAL A 152 -49.93 -1.43 10.19
N MET A 153 -50.71 -2.27 10.88
CA MET A 153 -50.25 -3.56 11.37
C MET A 153 -49.90 -4.56 10.25
N THR A 154 -50.41 -4.40 9.02
CA THR A 154 -49.96 -5.23 7.88
C THR A 154 -48.54 -4.91 7.41
N LEU A 155 -48.00 -3.73 7.74
CA LEU A 155 -46.62 -3.35 7.46
C LEU A 155 -45.62 -3.91 8.49
N SER A 156 -46.11 -4.55 9.56
CA SER A 156 -45.27 -5.15 10.59
C SER A 156 -44.53 -6.38 10.06
N GLN A 157 -43.20 -6.27 9.95
CA GLN A 157 -42.35 -7.47 9.88
C GLN A 157 -42.35 -8.14 11.25
N ARG A 158 -42.72 -9.42 11.31
CA ARG A 158 -42.88 -10.14 12.56
C ARG A 158 -41.52 -10.52 13.14
N HIS A 159 -41.08 -9.82 14.18
CA HIS A 159 -40.08 -10.36 15.11
C HIS A 159 -40.69 -11.55 15.87
N GLU A 160 -39.98 -12.68 15.92
CA GLU A 160 -40.54 -13.93 16.46
C GLU A 160 -40.48 -14.00 18.00
N ASP A 161 -39.49 -13.34 18.60
CA ASP A 161 -39.21 -13.39 20.05
C ASP A 161 -39.99 -12.35 20.89
N CYS A 162 -40.70 -11.43 20.24
CA CYS A 162 -41.44 -10.36 20.90
C CYS A 162 -42.88 -10.79 21.25
N GLU A 163 -43.30 -10.54 22.49
CA GLU A 163 -44.56 -11.01 23.06
C GLU A 163 -45.79 -10.16 22.67
N PHE A 164 -45.58 -8.87 22.39
CA PHE A 164 -46.65 -7.95 21.97
C PHE A 164 -46.17 -6.98 20.89
N THR A 165 -47.10 -6.50 20.05
CA THR A 165 -46.84 -5.44 19.07
C THR A 165 -47.89 -4.35 19.24
N GLY A 166 -47.46 -3.14 19.61
CA GLY A 166 -48.30 -1.94 19.60
C GLY A 166 -48.03 -1.09 18.37
N ALA A 167 -49.03 -0.33 17.93
CA ALA A 167 -48.88 0.59 16.79
C ALA A 167 -49.75 1.85 16.95
N ALA A 168 -49.27 2.97 16.43
CA ALA A 168 -49.99 4.25 16.38
C ALA A 168 -49.63 5.01 15.10
N TYR A 169 -50.36 6.09 14.78
CA TYR A 169 -50.10 6.87 13.56
C TYR A 169 -50.46 8.36 13.69
N VAL A 170 -49.90 9.14 12.75
CA VAL A 170 -50.29 10.52 12.43
C VAL A 170 -50.72 10.57 10.96
N LEU A 171 -51.99 10.92 10.74
CA LEU A 171 -52.56 11.11 9.41
C LEU A 171 -52.01 12.38 8.74
N LEU A 172 -51.56 12.27 7.49
CA LEU A 172 -50.99 13.37 6.69
C LEU A 172 -51.92 13.84 5.57
N ASP A 173 -52.65 12.91 4.95
CA ASP A 173 -53.61 13.14 3.87
C ASP A 173 -54.62 11.99 3.77
N SER A 174 -55.82 12.27 3.27
CA SER A 174 -56.81 11.25 2.92
C SER A 174 -57.64 11.73 1.72
N ARG A 175 -57.68 10.94 0.65
CA ARG A 175 -58.28 11.33 -0.63
C ARG A 175 -59.00 10.17 -1.32
N GLU A 176 -59.92 10.51 -2.22
CA GLU A 176 -60.60 9.54 -3.09
C GLU A 176 -59.85 9.42 -4.43
N GLU A 177 -59.44 8.21 -4.80
CA GLU A 177 -58.70 7.93 -6.03
C GLU A 177 -59.23 6.66 -6.71
N GLY A 178 -59.77 6.80 -7.93
CA GLY A 178 -60.41 5.69 -8.66
C GLY A 178 -61.73 5.15 -8.07
N GLY A 179 -62.21 5.72 -6.96
CA GLY A 179 -63.32 5.19 -6.16
C GLY A 179 -62.87 4.35 -4.96
N ASN A 180 -61.56 4.33 -4.68
CA ASN A 180 -60.95 3.82 -3.46
C ASN A 180 -60.50 4.99 -2.58
N THR A 181 -60.46 4.81 -1.26
CA THR A 181 -59.90 5.82 -0.35
C THR A 181 -58.41 5.55 -0.14
N VAL A 182 -57.57 6.54 -0.44
CA VAL A 182 -56.11 6.50 -0.24
C VAL A 182 -55.74 7.37 0.95
N VAL A 183 -55.06 6.76 1.92
CA VAL A 183 -54.69 7.34 3.22
C VAL A 183 -53.17 7.42 3.29
N THR A 184 -52.61 8.61 3.51
CA THR A 184 -51.15 8.80 3.69
C THR A 184 -50.86 9.18 5.15
N LEU A 185 -49.90 8.51 5.78
CA LEU A 185 -49.61 8.67 7.22
C LEU A 185 -48.13 8.44 7.57
N ARG A 186 -47.74 8.85 8.77
CA ARG A 186 -46.55 8.37 9.49
C ARG A 186 -47.03 7.38 10.55
N GLY A 187 -46.70 6.11 10.37
CA GLY A 187 -46.98 5.04 11.33
C GLY A 187 -45.78 4.82 12.24
N GLN A 188 -46.02 4.25 13.41
CA GLN A 188 -45.00 3.66 14.27
C GLN A 188 -45.48 2.28 14.70
N ILE A 189 -44.59 1.30 14.63
CA ILE A 189 -44.81 -0.07 15.09
C ILE A 189 -43.73 -0.37 16.13
N SER A 190 -44.09 -0.97 17.26
CA SER A 190 -43.16 -1.24 18.34
C SER A 190 -43.45 -2.60 18.97
N HIS A 191 -42.44 -3.45 18.95
CA HIS A 191 -42.46 -4.83 19.42
C HIS A 191 -41.92 -4.88 20.85
N PHE A 192 -42.78 -5.28 21.78
CA PHE A 192 -42.47 -5.38 23.20
C PHE A 192 -42.14 -6.82 23.58
N GLY A 193 -41.15 -6.97 24.45
CA GLY A 193 -40.91 -8.18 25.19
C GLY A 193 -40.49 -7.86 26.62
N PHE A 194 -40.44 -8.89 27.46
CA PHE A 194 -39.97 -8.74 28.84
C PHE A 194 -38.44 -8.77 28.89
N MET A 195 -37.85 -7.78 29.56
CA MET A 195 -36.40 -7.60 29.65
C MET A 195 -36.05 -6.77 30.89
N ALA A 196 -35.03 -7.19 31.63
CA ALA A 196 -34.58 -6.55 32.89
C ALA A 196 -35.73 -6.26 33.91
N GLY A 197 -36.72 -7.16 33.98
CA GLY A 197 -37.90 -7.01 34.85
C GLY A 197 -38.90 -5.92 34.44
N LYS A 198 -38.80 -5.43 33.20
CA LYS A 198 -39.68 -4.45 32.58
C LYS A 198 -40.27 -5.02 31.28
N PHE A 199 -41.28 -4.36 30.73
CA PHE A 199 -41.86 -4.71 29.42
C PHE A 199 -41.50 -3.60 28.43
N LEU A 200 -40.61 -3.87 27.48
CA LEU A 200 -39.96 -2.78 26.73
C LEU A 200 -39.83 -3.08 25.24
N VAL A 201 -39.73 -1.99 24.45
CA VAL A 201 -39.57 -2.05 22.99
C VAL A 201 -38.20 -2.63 22.64
N GLN A 202 -38.20 -3.88 22.17
CA GLN A 202 -37.02 -4.63 21.74
C GLN A 202 -36.70 -4.41 20.25
N SER A 203 -37.74 -4.23 19.42
CA SER A 203 -37.62 -3.85 18.02
C SER A 203 -38.78 -2.94 17.60
N GLY A 204 -38.65 -2.24 16.49
CA GLY A 204 -39.68 -1.36 15.94
C GLY A 204 -39.10 -0.21 15.13
N GLY A 205 -40.00 0.62 14.61
CA GLY A 205 -39.61 1.74 13.78
C GLY A 205 -40.77 2.67 13.46
N GLU A 206 -40.43 3.80 12.85
CA GLU A 206 -41.37 4.72 12.24
C GLU A 206 -41.35 4.53 10.72
N TYR A 207 -42.53 4.50 10.11
CA TYR A 207 -42.70 4.14 8.71
C TYR A 207 -43.57 5.18 7.99
N PRO A 208 -43.12 5.73 6.85
CA PRO A 208 -44.01 6.40 5.91
C PRO A 208 -44.94 5.34 5.30
N ALA A 209 -46.24 5.60 5.24
CA ALA A 209 -47.18 4.66 4.64
C ALA A 209 -48.21 5.34 3.76
N VAL A 210 -48.55 4.66 2.66
CA VAL A 210 -49.73 4.90 1.85
C VAL A 210 -50.58 3.63 1.90
N LEU A 211 -51.81 3.74 2.40
CA LEU A 211 -52.77 2.66 2.51
C LEU A 211 -53.93 2.93 1.55
N THR A 212 -54.32 1.95 0.74
CA THR A 212 -55.43 2.05 -0.21
C THR A 212 -56.56 1.13 0.23
N PHE A 213 -57.79 1.63 0.36
CA PHE A 213 -58.97 0.88 0.78
C PHE A 213 -60.06 0.90 -0.30
N SER A 214 -60.74 -0.23 -0.53
CA SER A 214 -61.93 -0.29 -1.38
C SER A 214 -63.10 0.48 -0.75
N PRO A 215 -64.12 0.88 -1.54
CA PRO A 215 -65.29 1.60 -1.05
C PRO A 215 -66.23 0.78 -0.13
N ASP A 216 -65.83 -0.43 0.27
CA ASP A 216 -66.45 -1.24 1.32
C ASP A 216 -65.62 -1.32 2.62
N GLY A 217 -64.46 -0.63 2.67
CA GLY A 217 -63.54 -0.59 3.82
C GLY A 217 -62.39 -1.60 3.77
N THR A 218 -62.33 -2.50 2.77
CA THR A 218 -61.28 -3.53 2.72
C THR A 218 -59.93 -2.94 2.27
N LEU A 219 -58.83 -3.26 2.97
CA LEU A 219 -57.48 -2.90 2.55
C LEU A 219 -57.10 -3.59 1.22
N ILE A 220 -56.70 -2.79 0.22
CA ILE A 220 -56.23 -3.23 -1.11
C ILE A 220 -54.69 -3.28 -1.15
N SER A 221 -54.03 -2.19 -0.73
CA SER A 221 -52.56 -2.10 -0.69
C SER A 221 -52.09 -1.36 0.57
N ALA A 222 -50.89 -1.71 1.02
CA ALA A 222 -50.16 -1.01 2.06
C ALA A 222 -48.70 -0.87 1.57
N GLU A 223 -48.28 0.36 1.33
CA GLU A 223 -47.02 0.69 0.65
C GLU A 223 -46.16 1.59 1.56
N THR A 224 -44.87 1.28 1.66
CA THR A 224 -43.93 1.93 2.59
C THR A 224 -42.51 1.95 2.00
N THR A 225 -41.63 2.79 2.55
CA THR A 225 -40.19 2.78 2.24
C THR A 225 -39.38 3.09 3.49
N MET A 226 -38.22 2.43 3.63
CA MET A 226 -37.21 2.76 4.66
C MET A 226 -36.21 3.81 4.16
N ALA A 227 -36.18 4.11 2.86
CA ALA A 227 -35.27 5.08 2.27
C ALA A 227 -35.90 6.48 2.29
N TYR A 228 -35.34 7.39 3.10
CA TYR A 228 -35.76 8.80 3.15
C TYR A 228 -35.72 9.51 1.79
N ALA A 229 -34.83 9.08 0.88
CA ALA A 229 -34.74 9.59 -0.48
C ALA A 229 -35.97 9.24 -1.35
N ASP A 230 -36.70 8.17 -1.03
CA ASP A 230 -37.86 7.70 -1.79
C ASP A 230 -39.21 8.22 -1.25
N LEU A 231 -39.21 9.00 -0.16
CA LEU A 231 -40.43 9.67 0.33
C LEU A 231 -41.17 10.46 -0.79
N PRO A 232 -40.50 11.26 -1.64
CA PRO A 232 -41.18 11.95 -2.74
C PRO A 232 -41.75 11.01 -3.81
N ASN A 233 -41.20 9.79 -3.96
CA ASN A 233 -41.70 8.77 -4.88
C ASN A 233 -42.96 8.08 -4.31
N LEU A 234 -42.99 7.84 -2.99
CA LEU A 234 -44.11 7.19 -2.30
C LEU A 234 -45.33 8.12 -2.11
N MET A 235 -45.11 9.37 -1.70
CA MET A 235 -46.21 10.29 -1.31
C MET A 235 -46.19 11.67 -1.97
N GLY A 236 -45.19 11.98 -2.80
CA GLY A 236 -45.03 13.29 -3.41
C GLY A 236 -44.46 14.35 -2.44
N GLN A 237 -43.70 15.30 -2.98
CA GLN A 237 -42.93 16.26 -2.19
C GLN A 237 -43.76 17.00 -1.12
N ALA A 238 -44.97 17.44 -1.45
CA ALA A 238 -45.81 18.21 -0.52
C ALA A 238 -46.31 17.39 0.70
N LEU A 239 -46.33 16.05 0.62
CA LEU A 239 -46.60 15.19 1.78
C LEU A 239 -45.31 14.76 2.48
N THR A 240 -44.19 14.60 1.74
CA THR A 240 -42.84 14.46 2.32
C THR A 240 -42.50 15.64 3.24
N ASP A 241 -42.77 16.87 2.80
CA ASP A 241 -42.51 18.08 3.58
C ASP A 241 -43.35 18.09 4.88
N LYS A 242 -44.62 17.66 4.81
CA LYS A 242 -45.45 17.47 6.02
C LYS A 242 -44.92 16.35 6.92
N TYR A 243 -44.53 15.20 6.36
CA TYR A 243 -44.02 14.04 7.09
C TYR A 243 -42.79 14.41 7.94
N LEU A 244 -41.86 15.16 7.33
CA LEU A 244 -40.64 15.66 8.00
C LEU A 244 -40.94 16.80 8.99
N ALA A 245 -42.02 17.55 8.80
CA ALA A 245 -42.44 18.65 9.68
C ALA A 245 -43.42 18.24 10.80
N ILE A 246 -43.68 16.95 11.04
CA ILE A 246 -44.51 16.50 12.16
C ILE A 246 -43.89 16.97 13.49
N PRO A 247 -44.62 17.71 14.35
CA PRO A 247 -44.09 18.19 15.62
C PRO A 247 -43.79 17.04 16.60
N GLU A 248 -42.69 17.16 17.34
CA GLU A 248 -42.24 16.21 18.37
C GLU A 248 -43.36 15.79 19.36
N LYS A 249 -44.27 16.70 19.70
CA LYS A 249 -45.46 16.42 20.54
C LYS A 249 -46.40 15.34 19.98
N GLU A 250 -46.49 15.17 18.67
CA GLU A 250 -47.30 14.11 18.06
C GLU A 250 -46.56 12.77 18.07
N MET A 251 -45.23 12.79 17.96
CA MET A 251 -44.39 11.59 18.16
C MET A 251 -44.44 11.14 19.62
N ALA A 252 -44.44 12.07 20.57
CA ALA A 252 -44.69 11.78 21.99
C ALA A 252 -46.09 11.17 22.20
N ARG A 253 -47.13 11.73 21.55
CA ARG A 253 -48.49 11.18 21.59
C ARG A 253 -48.54 9.74 21.06
N MET A 254 -47.87 9.45 19.94
CA MET A 254 -47.79 8.08 19.39
C MET A 254 -47.10 7.12 20.36
N ASN A 255 -46.01 7.55 21.01
CA ASN A 255 -45.32 6.73 22.01
C ASN A 255 -46.19 6.47 23.26
N ASP A 256 -46.93 7.46 23.76
CA ASP A 256 -47.85 7.27 24.90
C ASP A 256 -49.07 6.42 24.53
N GLU A 257 -49.56 6.49 23.29
CA GLU A 257 -50.63 5.64 22.77
C GLU A 257 -50.18 4.17 22.67
N ILE A 258 -48.97 3.92 22.19
CA ILE A 258 -48.35 2.59 22.13
C ILE A 258 -48.03 2.06 23.54
N ARG A 259 -47.53 2.91 24.44
CA ARG A 259 -47.30 2.59 25.87
C ARG A 259 -48.61 2.14 26.54
N ALA A 260 -49.70 2.87 26.32
CA ALA A 260 -51.02 2.52 26.87
C ALA A 260 -51.56 1.18 26.33
N GLN A 261 -51.30 0.84 25.06
CA GLN A 261 -51.64 -0.47 24.48
C GLN A 261 -50.85 -1.60 25.19
N ALA A 262 -49.55 -1.41 25.43
CA ALA A 262 -48.73 -2.37 26.15
C ALA A 262 -49.14 -2.50 27.64
N GLU A 263 -49.50 -1.41 28.31
CA GLU A 263 -50.07 -1.43 29.66
C GLU A 263 -51.43 -2.13 29.73
N GLU A 264 -52.24 -2.08 28.66
CA GLU A 264 -53.48 -2.86 28.55
C GLU A 264 -53.21 -4.35 28.34
N TYR A 265 -52.25 -4.69 27.48
CA TYR A 265 -51.79 -6.05 27.27
C TYR A 265 -51.34 -6.71 28.57
N LEU A 266 -50.45 -6.06 29.33
CA LEU A 266 -49.99 -6.56 30.64
C LEU A 266 -51.15 -6.81 31.60
N ARG A 267 -52.07 -5.84 31.74
CA ARG A 267 -53.28 -5.98 32.57
C ARG A 267 -54.15 -7.16 32.14
N ALA A 268 -54.27 -7.44 30.83
CA ALA A 268 -55.06 -8.55 30.30
C ALA A 268 -54.44 -9.93 30.60
N ILE A 269 -53.10 -10.04 30.62
CA ILE A 269 -52.38 -11.28 30.98
C ILE A 269 -52.07 -11.39 32.49
N GLY A 270 -52.50 -10.43 33.31
CA GLY A 270 -52.27 -10.42 34.77
C GLY A 270 -50.87 -10.02 35.21
N ARG A 271 -50.08 -9.40 34.32
CA ARG A 271 -48.75 -8.83 34.57
C ARG A 271 -48.89 -7.34 34.97
N SER A 272 -47.83 -6.75 35.53
CA SER A 272 -47.86 -5.38 36.07
C SER A 272 -46.51 -4.64 36.04
N GLU A 273 -45.58 -5.16 35.26
CA GLU A 273 -44.23 -4.64 35.05
C GLU A 273 -44.25 -3.23 34.43
N PRO A 274 -43.26 -2.36 34.72
CA PRO A 274 -43.16 -1.05 34.08
C PRO A 274 -42.99 -1.16 32.57
N VAL A 275 -43.75 -0.37 31.81
CA VAL A 275 -43.62 -0.28 30.35
C VAL A 275 -42.59 0.79 29.96
N ALA A 276 -41.62 0.43 29.13
CA ALA A 276 -40.58 1.33 28.64
C ALA A 276 -40.51 1.39 27.10
N MET A 277 -40.35 2.59 26.55
CA MET A 277 -40.36 2.85 25.10
C MET A 277 -38.97 2.77 24.45
N SER A 278 -37.91 2.55 25.24
CA SER A 278 -36.53 2.39 24.75
C SER A 278 -35.65 1.71 25.80
N TYR A 279 -34.59 1.03 25.35
CA TYR A 279 -33.46 0.60 26.21
C TYR A 279 -32.87 1.76 27.04
N ARG A 280 -33.00 3.01 26.57
CA ARG A 280 -32.56 4.22 27.27
C ARG A 280 -33.41 4.62 28.48
N GLU A 281 -34.62 4.07 28.63
CA GLU A 281 -35.46 4.27 29.83
C GLU A 281 -35.13 3.25 30.94
N VAL A 282 -34.14 2.37 30.71
CA VAL A 282 -33.93 1.18 31.55
C VAL A 282 -32.49 0.85 31.97
N ASP A 283 -31.50 1.68 31.61
CA ASP A 283 -30.09 1.54 32.01
C ASP A 283 -29.49 0.16 31.68
N LEU A 284 -29.63 -0.26 30.41
CA LEU A 284 -29.05 -1.50 29.88
C LEU A 284 -27.63 -1.29 29.33
N ASP A 285 -26.67 -2.05 29.85
CA ASP A 285 -25.28 -2.10 29.38
C ASP A 285 -25.08 -3.15 28.26
N ILE A 286 -24.00 -3.01 27.50
CA ILE A 286 -23.51 -3.99 26.51
C ILE A 286 -22.20 -4.64 26.99
N THR A 287 -21.89 -5.84 26.49
CA THR A 287 -20.68 -6.59 26.87
C THR A 287 -19.40 -5.84 26.49
N PRO A 288 -18.55 -5.40 27.45
CA PRO A 288 -17.40 -4.52 27.19
C PRO A 288 -16.14 -5.29 26.75
N MET A 289 -16.30 -6.42 26.06
CA MET A 289 -15.18 -7.28 25.64
C MET A 289 -14.37 -6.70 24.46
N LEU A 290 -13.17 -7.24 24.22
CA LEU A 290 -12.33 -6.87 23.08
C LEU A 290 -13.09 -6.83 21.74
N VAL A 291 -12.89 -5.76 20.96
CA VAL A 291 -13.57 -5.50 19.67
C VAL A 291 -13.53 -6.72 18.71
N HIS A 292 -12.38 -7.37 18.56
CA HIS A 292 -12.25 -8.55 17.68
C HIS A 292 -13.13 -9.72 18.14
N ALA A 293 -13.20 -9.99 19.45
CA ALA A 293 -14.10 -10.99 20.01
C ALA A 293 -15.58 -10.57 19.89
N SER A 294 -15.88 -9.29 20.10
CA SER A 294 -17.24 -8.75 19.96
C SER A 294 -17.78 -8.85 18.53
N ASN A 295 -16.93 -8.68 17.52
CA ASN A 295 -17.32 -8.86 16.12
C ASN A 295 -17.46 -10.34 15.75
N PHE A 296 -16.64 -11.22 16.34
CA PHE A 296 -16.64 -12.65 16.03
C PHE A 296 -17.79 -13.42 16.71
N ARG A 297 -18.22 -13.02 17.90
CA ARG A 297 -19.18 -13.80 18.71
C ARG A 297 -20.62 -13.86 18.18
N MET A 298 -20.96 -13.16 17.10
CA MET A 298 -22.35 -12.89 16.71
C MET A 298 -23.16 -14.14 16.34
N CYS A 299 -22.54 -15.24 15.90
CA CYS A 299 -23.19 -16.56 15.82
C CYS A 299 -23.54 -17.17 17.18
N ALA A 300 -22.65 -17.04 18.17
CA ALA A 300 -22.84 -17.64 19.49
C ALA A 300 -23.89 -16.88 20.32
N ASP A 301 -24.04 -15.58 20.09
CA ASP A 301 -25.09 -14.72 20.66
C ASP A 301 -26.50 -14.97 20.08
N GLU A 302 -26.66 -15.84 19.08
CA GLU A 302 -27.97 -16.05 18.41
C GLU A 302 -29.10 -16.44 19.39
N GLY A 303 -30.24 -15.75 19.25
CA GLY A 303 -31.42 -15.88 20.08
C GLY A 303 -31.35 -15.09 21.39
N PHE A 304 -30.15 -14.68 21.83
CA PHE A 304 -29.97 -13.80 22.99
C PHE A 304 -29.92 -12.33 22.56
N ASP A 305 -30.36 -11.44 23.44
CA ASP A 305 -30.27 -10.00 23.22
C ASP A 305 -28.82 -9.48 23.29
N ILE A 306 -28.57 -8.29 22.74
CA ILE A 306 -27.25 -7.63 22.76
C ILE A 306 -26.87 -7.04 24.13
N TYR A 307 -27.84 -6.78 25.01
CA TYR A 307 -27.65 -6.17 26.32
C TYR A 307 -27.42 -7.21 27.44
N LEU A 308 -26.60 -6.83 28.44
CA LEU A 308 -26.32 -7.62 29.64
C LEU A 308 -27.53 -7.65 30.57
N CYS A 309 -28.45 -8.60 30.35
CA CYS A 309 -29.70 -8.69 31.12
C CYS A 309 -30.34 -10.08 31.08
N THR A 310 -31.45 -10.23 31.82
CA THR A 310 -32.42 -11.30 31.60
C THR A 310 -33.58 -10.81 30.73
N GLN A 311 -33.75 -11.43 29.57
CA GLN A 311 -34.95 -11.39 28.73
C GLN A 311 -35.88 -12.56 29.11
N GLU A 312 -37.19 -12.36 29.04
CA GLU A 312 -38.18 -13.43 29.18
C GLU A 312 -38.93 -13.58 27.86
N ILE A 313 -38.83 -14.76 27.25
CA ILE A 313 -39.46 -15.12 25.98
C ILE A 313 -40.64 -16.08 26.21
N LEU A 314 -41.60 -16.06 25.28
CA LEU A 314 -42.74 -16.97 25.22
C LEU A 314 -42.61 -17.86 23.98
N THR A 315 -42.28 -19.14 24.17
CA THR A 315 -42.05 -20.05 23.03
C THR A 315 -43.37 -20.48 22.37
N PRO A 316 -43.35 -20.99 21.11
CA PRO A 316 -44.57 -21.31 20.35
C PRO A 316 -45.51 -22.36 20.97
N ASP A 317 -45.04 -23.12 21.96
CA ASP A 317 -45.83 -24.08 22.75
C ASP A 317 -46.55 -23.43 23.95
N GLY A 318 -46.27 -22.15 24.23
CA GLY A 318 -46.81 -21.39 25.35
C GLY A 318 -46.01 -21.50 26.65
N THR A 319 -44.82 -22.12 26.65
CA THR A 319 -43.94 -22.09 27.82
C THR A 319 -43.13 -20.78 27.88
N ARG A 320 -42.80 -20.33 29.09
CA ARG A 320 -41.98 -19.13 29.32
C ARG A 320 -40.57 -19.53 29.68
N GLN A 321 -39.59 -18.84 29.11
CA GLN A 321 -38.17 -19.13 29.29
C GLN A 321 -37.40 -17.83 29.52
N TYR A 322 -36.43 -17.86 30.43
CA TYR A 322 -35.51 -16.75 30.67
C TYR A 322 -34.23 -16.97 29.89
N LEU A 323 -33.89 -16.03 29.02
CA LEU A 323 -32.58 -15.89 28.38
C LEU A 323 -31.78 -14.89 29.20
N THR A 324 -30.73 -15.34 29.88
CA THR A 324 -29.91 -14.51 30.76
C THR A 324 -28.50 -14.39 30.23
N LYS A 325 -28.02 -13.15 30.12
CA LYS A 325 -26.71 -12.77 29.57
C LYS A 325 -25.92 -11.97 30.60
N GLU A 326 -24.80 -12.54 31.05
CA GLU A 326 -23.97 -12.00 32.12
C GLU A 326 -22.50 -11.88 31.68
N TRP A 327 -21.84 -10.76 32.01
CA TRP A 327 -20.40 -10.56 31.84
C TRP A 327 -19.66 -10.72 33.16
N THR A 328 -18.64 -11.58 33.18
CA THR A 328 -17.70 -11.72 34.30
C THR A 328 -16.29 -11.32 33.82
N PRO A 329 -15.81 -10.10 34.10
CA PRO A 329 -14.48 -9.66 33.70
C PRO A 329 -13.38 -10.32 34.53
N ASP A 330 -12.23 -10.60 33.91
CA ASP A 330 -11.04 -11.14 34.58
C ASP A 330 -10.25 -10.08 35.38
N GLY A 331 -10.65 -8.81 35.28
CA GLY A 331 -9.98 -7.67 35.93
C GLY A 331 -8.79 -7.11 35.15
N VAL A 332 -8.52 -7.59 33.93
CA VAL A 332 -7.48 -7.08 33.03
C VAL A 332 -8.13 -6.28 31.89
N ILE A 333 -8.02 -4.95 31.98
CA ILE A 333 -8.37 -4.03 30.89
C ILE A 333 -7.21 -4.01 29.88
N SER A 334 -7.47 -4.36 28.63
CA SER A 334 -6.46 -4.30 27.56
C SER A 334 -6.23 -2.85 27.14
N LYS A 335 -5.15 -2.24 27.63
CA LYS A 335 -4.63 -0.97 27.13
C LYS A 335 -3.35 -1.20 26.34
N GLY A 336 -3.45 -1.37 25.02
CA GLY A 336 -2.26 -1.40 24.16
C GLY A 336 -2.40 -1.98 22.76
N MET A 337 -3.49 -2.71 22.45
CA MET A 337 -3.72 -3.17 21.07
C MET A 337 -4.17 -1.98 20.19
N THR A 338 -3.21 -1.39 19.47
CA THR A 338 -3.45 -0.32 18.48
C THR A 338 -2.95 -0.75 17.11
N TYR A 339 -3.80 -0.62 16.10
CA TYR A 339 -3.41 -0.78 14.70
C TYR A 339 -3.94 0.38 13.87
N THR A 340 -3.21 0.75 12.81
CA THR A 340 -3.52 1.92 11.98
C THR A 340 -3.98 1.45 10.61
N VAL A 341 -5.22 1.80 10.24
CA VAL A 341 -5.79 1.56 8.90
C VAL A 341 -6.12 2.91 8.28
N ASN A 342 -5.63 3.16 7.07
CA ASN A 342 -5.87 4.39 6.31
C ASN A 342 -5.58 5.69 7.10
N GLY A 343 -4.53 5.68 7.92
CA GLY A 343 -4.13 6.80 8.78
C GLY A 343 -4.95 6.97 10.06
N VAL A 344 -5.99 6.17 10.28
CA VAL A 344 -6.78 6.15 11.53
C VAL A 344 -6.20 5.08 12.45
N THR A 345 -5.69 5.49 13.61
CA THR A 345 -5.35 4.56 14.69
C THR A 345 -6.63 4.10 15.38
N LEU A 346 -6.97 2.83 15.20
CA LEU A 346 -8.02 2.18 15.97
C LEU A 346 -7.43 1.64 17.28
N MET A 347 -8.08 1.97 18.39
CA MET A 347 -7.90 1.27 19.66
C MET A 347 -8.76 0.00 19.59
N ALA A 348 -8.20 -1.16 19.91
CA ALA A 348 -9.02 -2.32 20.27
C ALA A 348 -9.27 -2.28 21.78
N ASP A 349 -10.07 -1.32 22.23
CA ASP A 349 -10.46 -1.18 23.62
C ASP A 349 -11.50 -2.23 24.02
N GLY A 350 -11.33 -2.78 25.23
CA GLY A 350 -12.19 -3.82 25.78
C GLY A 350 -11.51 -4.65 26.86
N GLU A 351 -12.30 -5.53 27.47
CA GLU A 351 -11.92 -6.36 28.59
C GLU A 351 -11.74 -7.84 28.19
N THR A 352 -10.89 -8.53 28.94
CA THR A 352 -10.84 -10.01 28.97
C THR A 352 -11.77 -10.53 30.07
N GLY A 353 -12.36 -11.70 29.86
CA GLY A 353 -13.40 -12.20 30.74
C GLY A 353 -14.25 -13.30 30.12
N THR A 354 -15.43 -13.50 30.71
CA THR A 354 -16.33 -14.61 30.38
C THR A 354 -17.76 -14.11 30.28
N GLU A 355 -18.34 -14.18 29.08
CA GLU A 355 -19.75 -13.96 28.84
C GLU A 355 -20.50 -15.29 28.99
N THR A 356 -21.57 -15.30 29.78
CA THR A 356 -22.40 -16.48 30.02
C THR A 356 -23.81 -16.23 29.54
N LEU A 357 -24.27 -17.09 28.63
CA LEU A 357 -25.61 -17.06 28.04
C LEU A 357 -26.36 -18.29 28.56
N THR A 358 -27.47 -18.12 29.28
CA THR A 358 -28.20 -19.25 29.87
C THR A 358 -29.69 -19.18 29.51
N ARG A 359 -30.22 -20.23 28.88
CA ARG A 359 -31.67 -20.41 28.66
C ARG A 359 -32.23 -21.32 29.76
N THR A 360 -33.15 -20.78 30.55
CA THR A 360 -33.81 -21.53 31.63
C THR A 360 -35.33 -21.51 31.48
N ARG A 361 -36.02 -22.52 32.00
CA ARG A 361 -37.48 -22.47 32.15
C ARG A 361 -37.90 -21.53 33.26
N ALA A 362 -38.84 -20.63 32.97
CA ALA A 362 -39.34 -19.66 33.95
C ALA A 362 -40.16 -20.29 35.09
N ASP A 363 -40.75 -21.47 34.87
CA ASP A 363 -41.60 -22.17 35.85
C ASP A 363 -40.86 -23.16 36.75
N THR A 364 -39.71 -23.70 36.31
CA THR A 364 -38.92 -24.70 37.06
C THR A 364 -37.51 -24.26 37.42
N GLY A 365 -36.95 -23.23 36.78
CA GLY A 365 -35.53 -22.87 36.89
C GLY A 365 -34.58 -23.89 36.23
N GLU A 366 -35.12 -24.81 35.43
CA GLU A 366 -34.37 -25.85 34.70
C GLU A 366 -33.54 -25.21 33.59
N VAL A 367 -32.21 -25.38 33.63
CA VAL A 367 -31.29 -24.94 32.58
C VAL A 367 -31.48 -25.86 31.37
N LEU A 368 -31.99 -25.31 30.27
CA LEU A 368 -32.20 -26.02 29.01
C LEU A 368 -30.95 -25.98 28.12
N GLU A 369 -30.19 -24.88 28.19
CA GLU A 369 -28.99 -24.61 27.41
C GLU A 369 -28.14 -23.57 28.12
N LYS A 370 -26.82 -23.73 28.05
CA LYS A 370 -25.86 -22.72 28.49
C LYS A 370 -24.74 -22.59 27.45
N ARG A 371 -24.50 -21.37 26.96
CA ARG A 371 -23.30 -21.00 26.21
C ARG A 371 -22.35 -20.23 27.11
N THR A 372 -21.07 -20.28 26.81
CA THR A 372 -20.03 -19.55 27.56
C THR A 372 -18.94 -19.13 26.58
N ILE A 373 -18.79 -17.81 26.40
CA ILE A 373 -17.83 -17.19 25.49
C ILE A 373 -16.70 -16.61 26.35
N ARG A 374 -15.54 -17.26 26.30
CA ARG A 374 -14.34 -16.94 27.07
C ARG A 374 -13.40 -16.14 26.19
N VAL A 375 -13.13 -14.89 26.56
CA VAL A 375 -12.33 -13.92 25.81
C VAL A 375 -11.00 -13.69 26.51
N GLU A 376 -9.91 -14.08 25.85
CA GLU A 376 -8.54 -13.99 26.37
C GLU A 376 -7.70 -13.10 25.43
N ALA A 377 -6.44 -12.84 25.76
CA ALA A 377 -5.61 -11.90 24.98
C ALA A 377 -5.15 -12.49 23.63
N ASP A 378 -5.05 -13.82 23.55
CA ASP A 378 -4.51 -14.63 22.46
C ASP A 378 -5.43 -15.81 22.08
N ALA A 379 -6.65 -15.86 22.62
CA ALA A 379 -7.64 -16.89 22.33
C ALA A 379 -9.09 -16.43 22.51
N LEU A 380 -10.00 -17.13 21.85
CA LEU A 380 -11.45 -17.10 22.09
C LEU A 380 -11.93 -18.53 22.24
N THR A 381 -12.71 -18.85 23.27
CA THR A 381 -13.31 -20.18 23.44
C THR A 381 -14.82 -20.09 23.59
N ILE A 382 -15.56 -20.71 22.67
CA ILE A 382 -17.02 -20.77 22.68
C ILE A 382 -17.44 -22.17 23.13
N THR A 383 -18.02 -22.26 24.32
CA THR A 383 -18.55 -23.50 24.91
C THR A 383 -20.07 -23.51 24.80
N VAL A 384 -20.66 -24.64 24.44
CA VAL A 384 -22.12 -24.84 24.37
C VAL A 384 -22.45 -26.16 25.10
N GLU A 385 -23.29 -26.11 26.12
CA GLU A 385 -23.63 -27.27 26.97
C GLU A 385 -25.11 -27.35 27.37
N ASP A 386 -25.57 -28.59 27.59
CA ASP A 386 -26.90 -28.94 28.06
C ASP A 386 -26.85 -30.12 29.06
N ALA A 387 -28.00 -30.74 29.33
CA ALA A 387 -28.10 -31.90 30.22
C ALA A 387 -27.53 -33.22 29.63
N PHE A 388 -27.15 -33.25 28.36
CA PHE A 388 -26.76 -34.43 27.60
C PHE A 388 -25.30 -34.38 27.10
N GLY A 389 -24.70 -33.20 26.96
CA GLY A 389 -23.30 -33.02 26.61
C GLY A 389 -22.81 -31.58 26.55
N ARG A 390 -21.59 -31.42 26.02
CA ARG A 390 -20.91 -30.15 25.76
C ARG A 390 -20.14 -30.23 24.45
N ILE A 391 -20.22 -29.17 23.66
CA ILE A 391 -19.33 -28.87 22.53
C ILE A 391 -18.47 -27.66 22.92
N THR A 392 -17.21 -27.61 22.47
CA THR A 392 -16.28 -26.51 22.75
C THR A 392 -15.44 -26.21 21.52
N TYR A 393 -15.57 -25.00 20.99
CA TYR A 393 -14.81 -24.44 19.87
C TYR A 393 -13.71 -23.53 20.45
N GLN A 394 -12.44 -23.88 20.27
CA GLN A 394 -11.30 -23.09 20.74
C GLN A 394 -10.55 -22.48 19.56
N TYR A 395 -10.60 -21.15 19.46
CA TYR A 395 -9.98 -20.34 18.42
C TYR A 395 -8.68 -19.73 18.96
N ALA A 396 -7.56 -20.00 18.31
CA ALA A 396 -6.31 -19.28 18.57
C ALA A 396 -6.34 -17.91 17.86
N TYR A 397 -5.71 -16.89 18.43
CA TYR A 397 -5.55 -15.57 17.83
C TYR A 397 -4.08 -15.34 17.45
N ASP A 398 -3.81 -14.99 16.19
CA ASP A 398 -2.43 -14.82 15.67
C ASP A 398 -1.84 -13.41 15.90
N GLY A 399 -2.57 -12.53 16.58
CA GLY A 399 -2.25 -11.10 16.73
C GLY A 399 -2.90 -10.20 15.67
N ARG A 400 -3.68 -10.76 14.73
CA ARG A 400 -4.50 -10.03 13.75
C ARG A 400 -5.92 -10.59 13.68
N GLN A 401 -6.06 -11.91 13.58
CA GLN A 401 -7.33 -12.63 13.38
C GLN A 401 -7.40 -13.94 14.18
N TYR A 402 -8.61 -14.49 14.30
CA TYR A 402 -8.83 -15.83 14.83
C TYR A 402 -8.57 -16.89 13.75
N LEU A 403 -8.07 -18.05 14.15
CA LEU A 403 -7.82 -19.20 13.29
C LEU A 403 -8.94 -20.26 13.43
N TYR A 404 -9.02 -21.20 12.48
CA TYR A 404 -10.02 -22.28 12.48
C TYR A 404 -10.07 -22.99 13.85
N PRO A 405 -11.27 -23.20 14.45
CA PRO A 405 -11.37 -23.69 15.81
C PRO A 405 -10.96 -25.16 15.96
N THR A 406 -10.26 -25.47 17.04
CA THR A 406 -10.21 -26.84 17.55
C THR A 406 -11.55 -27.15 18.21
N VAL A 407 -12.30 -28.10 17.65
CA VAL A 407 -13.62 -28.50 18.16
C VAL A 407 -13.49 -29.76 19.01
N THR A 408 -14.06 -29.75 20.21
CA THR A 408 -14.12 -30.91 21.11
C THR A 408 -15.54 -31.14 21.62
N THR A 409 -15.98 -32.40 21.60
CA THR A 409 -17.35 -32.79 21.97
C THR A 409 -17.31 -33.87 23.05
N THR A 410 -18.16 -33.73 24.06
CA THR A 410 -18.31 -34.68 25.16
C THR A 410 -19.79 -34.93 25.44
N GLY A 411 -20.19 -36.20 25.58
CA GLY A 411 -21.61 -36.56 25.63
C GLY A 411 -22.30 -36.37 24.26
N ALA A 412 -23.59 -36.07 24.28
CA ALA A 412 -24.43 -35.85 23.10
C ALA A 412 -25.27 -34.58 23.29
N CYS A 413 -24.61 -33.42 23.24
CA CYS A 413 -25.26 -32.10 23.30
C CYS A 413 -26.32 -31.99 22.20
N GLN A 414 -27.51 -31.50 22.54
CA GLN A 414 -28.67 -31.37 21.65
C GLN A 414 -28.98 -29.91 21.29
N VAL A 415 -28.14 -28.97 21.74
CA VAL A 415 -28.21 -27.57 21.37
C VAL A 415 -27.90 -27.40 19.88
N ASP A 416 -28.70 -26.57 19.20
CA ASP A 416 -28.43 -26.19 17.82
C ASP A 416 -27.20 -25.29 17.73
N VAL A 417 -26.17 -25.78 17.04
CA VAL A 417 -24.91 -25.09 16.75
C VAL A 417 -24.73 -24.85 15.25
N SER A 418 -25.74 -25.14 14.42
CA SER A 418 -25.65 -25.10 12.95
C SER A 418 -25.21 -23.74 12.42
N ARG A 419 -25.60 -22.63 13.06
CA ARG A 419 -25.11 -21.30 12.71
C ARG A 419 -23.64 -21.07 13.06
N ILE A 420 -23.16 -21.58 14.20
CA ILE A 420 -21.72 -21.53 14.55
C ILE A 420 -20.93 -22.36 13.53
N GLU A 421 -21.45 -23.50 13.11
CA GLU A 421 -20.84 -24.32 12.05
C GLU A 421 -20.90 -23.63 10.67
N GLN A 422 -21.99 -22.93 10.34
CA GLN A 422 -22.13 -22.18 9.09
C GLN A 422 -21.22 -20.94 9.05
N GLU A 423 -21.14 -20.14 10.12
CA GLU A 423 -20.23 -18.99 10.18
C GLU A 423 -18.76 -19.45 10.20
N ASN A 424 -18.43 -20.57 10.88
CA ASN A 424 -17.10 -21.20 10.74
C ASN A 424 -16.82 -21.66 9.29
N GLN A 425 -17.81 -22.21 8.59
CA GLN A 425 -17.67 -22.59 7.17
C GLN A 425 -17.53 -21.38 6.24
N GLN A 426 -18.12 -20.23 6.56
CA GLN A 426 -18.04 -19.02 5.76
C GLN A 426 -16.76 -18.21 6.02
N LEU A 427 -16.35 -18.09 7.29
CA LEU A 427 -15.17 -17.33 7.71
C LEU A 427 -13.85 -18.07 7.45
N PHE A 428 -13.90 -19.41 7.38
CA PHE A 428 -12.73 -20.27 7.19
C PHE A 428 -12.93 -21.31 6.08
N ALA A 429 -13.65 -20.94 5.02
CA ALA A 429 -13.88 -21.80 3.86
C ALA A 429 -12.55 -22.22 3.21
N ALA A 430 -12.26 -23.53 3.19
CA ALA A 430 -11.59 -24.08 2.02
C ALA A 430 -12.58 -24.02 0.83
N PRO A 431 -12.13 -23.76 -0.41
CA PRO A 431 -13.01 -23.71 -1.57
C PRO A 431 -13.81 -25.01 -1.71
N SER A 432 -15.09 -24.92 -2.07
CA SER A 432 -15.92 -26.12 -2.14
C SER A 432 -15.48 -27.03 -3.30
N ALA A 433 -15.77 -28.32 -3.21
CA ALA A 433 -15.48 -29.27 -4.29
C ALA A 433 -16.25 -28.95 -5.59
N GLU A 434 -17.31 -28.14 -5.53
CA GLU A 434 -18.05 -27.65 -6.69
C GLU A 434 -17.40 -26.38 -7.29
N ASP A 435 -16.78 -25.53 -6.46
CA ASP A 435 -15.95 -24.40 -6.91
C ASP A 435 -14.68 -24.88 -7.63
N ASP A 436 -14.02 -25.91 -7.10
CA ASP A 436 -12.86 -26.54 -7.73
C ASP A 436 -13.22 -27.22 -9.07
N ALA A 437 -14.36 -27.94 -9.11
CA ALA A 437 -14.84 -28.58 -10.33
C ALA A 437 -15.24 -27.57 -11.42
N THR A 438 -15.90 -26.46 -11.04
CA THR A 438 -16.27 -25.39 -11.99
C THR A 438 -15.07 -24.56 -12.44
N LEU A 439 -14.07 -24.35 -11.57
CA LEU A 439 -12.79 -23.74 -11.91
C LEU A 439 -12.01 -24.59 -12.91
N LYS A 440 -11.83 -25.89 -12.62
CA LYS A 440 -11.15 -26.84 -13.53
C LYS A 440 -11.85 -26.98 -14.88
N ALA A 441 -13.18 -26.87 -14.93
CA ALA A 441 -13.93 -26.83 -16.19
C ALA A 441 -13.79 -25.50 -16.99
N ALA A 442 -13.34 -24.42 -16.34
CA ALA A 442 -13.14 -23.11 -16.94
C ALA A 442 -11.67 -22.76 -17.25
N LEU A 443 -10.71 -23.49 -16.66
CA LEU A 443 -9.29 -23.36 -16.98
C LEU A 443 -9.03 -23.63 -18.49
N PRO A 444 -8.06 -22.95 -19.12
CA PRO A 444 -7.69 -23.22 -20.51
C PRO A 444 -7.25 -24.69 -20.73
N PRO A 445 -7.56 -25.30 -21.90
CA PRO A 445 -7.42 -26.73 -22.14
C PRO A 445 -5.98 -27.18 -22.46
N TYR A 446 -5.01 -26.76 -21.64
CA TYR A 446 -3.59 -27.09 -21.78
C TYR A 446 -3.26 -28.45 -21.12
N GLY A 447 -3.86 -28.75 -19.97
CA GLY A 447 -3.67 -29.98 -19.20
C GLY A 447 -4.39 -29.89 -17.84
N GLU A 448 -4.09 -30.81 -16.93
CA GLU A 448 -4.33 -30.60 -15.50
C GLU A 448 -3.34 -29.54 -14.97
N PRO A 449 -3.72 -28.71 -13.98
CA PRO A 449 -2.80 -27.77 -13.35
C PRO A 449 -1.68 -28.49 -12.60
N LEU A 450 -0.46 -27.97 -12.73
CA LEU A 450 0.72 -28.37 -11.95
C LEU A 450 0.69 -27.79 -10.53
N MET A 451 0.18 -26.56 -10.41
CA MET A 451 -0.09 -25.85 -9.15
C MET A 451 -1.41 -25.09 -9.29
N LEU A 452 -2.18 -24.97 -8.20
CA LEU A 452 -3.50 -24.33 -8.20
C LEU A 452 -3.78 -23.69 -6.84
N GLU A 453 -3.81 -22.36 -6.80
CA GLU A 453 -4.05 -21.54 -5.61
C GLU A 453 -5.38 -20.79 -5.74
N ILE A 454 -6.14 -20.69 -4.65
CA ILE A 454 -7.51 -20.12 -4.66
C ILE A 454 -7.70 -19.21 -3.46
N ALA A 455 -7.89 -17.91 -3.72
CA ALA A 455 -8.26 -16.89 -2.73
C ALA A 455 -9.45 -16.10 -3.27
N HIS A 456 -10.66 -16.45 -2.84
CA HIS A 456 -11.90 -15.95 -3.46
C HIS A 456 -11.99 -14.42 -3.44
N PRO A 457 -12.37 -13.77 -4.58
CA PRO A 457 -12.97 -14.36 -5.78
C PRO A 457 -11.96 -14.77 -6.87
N TYR A 458 -10.65 -14.83 -6.59
CA TYR A 458 -9.60 -15.14 -7.56
C TYR A 458 -9.03 -16.56 -7.39
N ALA A 459 -8.38 -17.07 -8.45
CA ALA A 459 -7.59 -18.28 -8.43
C ALA A 459 -6.45 -18.20 -9.45
N ALA A 460 -5.26 -18.71 -9.12
CA ALA A 460 -4.09 -18.75 -9.98
C ALA A 460 -3.66 -20.20 -10.22
N ALA A 461 -3.28 -20.54 -11.45
CA ALA A 461 -2.84 -21.88 -11.79
C ALA A 461 -1.60 -21.87 -12.68
N LEU A 462 -0.64 -22.75 -12.36
CA LEU A 462 0.44 -23.10 -13.27
C LEU A 462 -0.03 -24.26 -14.15
N MET A 463 -0.16 -24.02 -15.45
CA MET A 463 -0.59 -24.98 -16.46
C MET A 463 0.59 -25.34 -17.37
N LYS A 464 0.56 -26.50 -18.03
CA LYS A 464 1.56 -26.88 -19.04
C LYS A 464 0.89 -27.52 -20.25
N ASP A 465 1.22 -27.04 -21.44
CA ASP A 465 0.57 -27.47 -22.68
C ASP A 465 1.22 -28.71 -23.34
N SER A 466 0.60 -29.20 -24.41
CA SER A 466 1.08 -30.36 -25.18
C SER A 466 2.43 -30.16 -25.91
N GLY A 467 2.89 -28.92 -26.05
CA GLY A 467 4.24 -28.59 -26.55
C GLY A 467 5.28 -28.52 -25.43
N GLY A 468 4.85 -28.47 -24.17
CA GLY A 468 5.69 -28.36 -22.99
C GLY A 468 5.85 -26.93 -22.46
N MET A 469 5.18 -25.94 -23.06
CA MET A 469 5.22 -24.56 -22.59
C MET A 469 4.40 -24.41 -21.30
N GLN A 470 4.88 -23.58 -20.36
CA GLN A 470 4.23 -23.31 -19.08
C GLN A 470 3.43 -22.02 -19.16
N HIS A 471 2.21 -22.04 -18.63
CA HIS A 471 1.26 -20.92 -18.68
C HIS A 471 0.83 -20.58 -17.26
N LEU A 472 1.07 -19.34 -16.81
CA LEU A 472 0.55 -18.84 -15.53
C LEU A 472 -0.80 -18.17 -15.81
N VAL A 473 -1.90 -18.84 -15.45
CA VAL A 473 -3.25 -18.35 -15.73
C VAL A 473 -3.93 -17.87 -14.45
N LEU A 474 -4.55 -16.70 -14.53
CA LEU A 474 -5.24 -16.05 -13.41
C LEU A 474 -6.73 -15.94 -13.74
N MET A 475 -7.57 -16.46 -12.85
CA MET A 475 -9.01 -16.59 -13.01
C MET A 475 -9.74 -15.72 -11.97
N ALA A 476 -10.92 -15.21 -12.32
CA ALA A 476 -11.83 -14.55 -11.40
C ALA A 476 -13.24 -15.13 -11.50
N ARG A 477 -13.91 -15.22 -10.35
CA ARG A 477 -15.31 -15.65 -10.23
C ARG A 477 -16.25 -14.55 -10.71
N GLN A 478 -17.17 -14.89 -11.60
CA GLN A 478 -18.28 -14.05 -12.05
C GLN A 478 -19.58 -14.83 -11.90
N GLY A 479 -20.28 -14.57 -10.78
CA GLY A 479 -21.47 -15.34 -10.39
C GLY A 479 -21.11 -16.79 -10.06
N GLU A 480 -21.79 -17.72 -10.73
CA GLU A 480 -21.58 -19.18 -10.58
C GLU A 480 -20.40 -19.72 -11.42
N GLY A 481 -19.81 -18.90 -12.30
CA GLY A 481 -18.73 -19.31 -13.19
C GLY A 481 -17.39 -18.60 -12.94
N TRP A 482 -16.36 -19.05 -13.65
CA TRP A 482 -15.01 -18.46 -13.65
C TRP A 482 -14.64 -17.92 -15.04
N GLN A 483 -13.83 -16.87 -15.10
CA GLN A 483 -13.29 -16.30 -16.34
C GLN A 483 -11.80 -16.01 -16.21
N LEU A 484 -11.07 -16.13 -17.31
CA LEU A 484 -9.65 -15.75 -17.42
C LEU A 484 -9.51 -14.23 -17.31
N VAL A 485 -8.70 -13.77 -16.37
CA VAL A 485 -8.31 -12.37 -16.13
C VAL A 485 -7.01 -12.04 -16.84
N ALA A 486 -6.01 -12.93 -16.69
CA ALA A 486 -4.69 -12.78 -17.29
C ALA A 486 -4.10 -14.14 -17.66
N ASP A 487 -3.34 -14.16 -18.75
CA ASP A 487 -2.38 -15.19 -19.10
C ASP A 487 -1.01 -14.52 -19.04
N ALA A 488 -0.18 -14.96 -18.10
CA ALA A 488 1.13 -14.42 -17.80
C ALA A 488 2.24 -15.41 -18.21
N THR A 489 2.05 -16.18 -19.30
CA THR A 489 3.04 -17.11 -19.87
C THR A 489 4.45 -16.50 -20.05
N LYS A 490 4.54 -15.20 -20.35
CA LYS A 490 5.81 -14.44 -20.47
C LYS A 490 6.49 -14.15 -19.13
N ALA A 491 5.75 -14.15 -18.03
CA ALA A 491 6.25 -13.93 -16.68
C ALA A 491 6.95 -15.16 -16.06
N LEU A 492 6.94 -16.31 -16.76
CA LEU A 492 7.55 -17.55 -16.34
C LEU A 492 8.86 -17.85 -17.10
N GLN A 493 9.91 -18.22 -16.37
CA GLN A 493 11.13 -18.76 -16.94
C GLN A 493 10.88 -20.18 -17.46
N GLN A 494 10.63 -20.29 -18.76
CA GLN A 494 10.07 -21.49 -19.40
C GLN A 494 10.89 -22.77 -19.23
N ASP A 495 12.22 -22.65 -19.11
CA ASP A 495 13.16 -23.76 -18.94
C ASP A 495 13.31 -24.23 -17.48
N LEU A 496 12.82 -23.46 -16.50
CA LEU A 496 12.80 -23.84 -15.08
C LEU A 496 11.44 -24.40 -14.68
N LEU A 497 11.43 -25.34 -13.73
CA LEU A 497 10.22 -25.60 -12.96
C LEU A 497 10.01 -24.46 -11.97
N LEU A 498 8.77 -24.06 -11.74
CA LEU A 498 8.43 -23.14 -10.65
C LEU A 498 8.46 -23.92 -9.32
N ASP A 499 8.97 -23.29 -8.25
CA ASP A 499 9.11 -23.92 -6.94
C ASP A 499 7.95 -23.56 -5.99
N ASP A 500 7.48 -22.30 -6.03
CA ASP A 500 6.28 -21.83 -5.32
C ASP A 500 5.37 -21.01 -6.23
N LEU A 501 4.06 -21.19 -6.04
CA LEU A 501 3.00 -20.32 -6.51
C LEU A 501 2.09 -20.07 -5.32
N SER A 502 1.81 -18.80 -5.00
CA SER A 502 0.99 -18.41 -3.86
C SER A 502 0.05 -17.26 -4.22
N LEU A 503 -1.23 -17.38 -3.85
CA LEU A 503 -2.24 -16.33 -4.03
C LEU A 503 -2.89 -16.04 -2.68
N SER A 504 -2.66 -14.84 -2.15
CA SER A 504 -3.12 -14.44 -0.82
C SER A 504 -4.20 -13.36 -0.87
N ASP A 505 -5.03 -13.27 0.17
CA ASP A 505 -5.89 -12.11 0.45
C ASP A 505 -5.46 -11.44 1.75
N ALA A 506 -5.02 -10.18 1.66
CA ALA A 506 -4.64 -9.32 2.78
C ALA A 506 -5.68 -8.21 3.01
N SER A 507 -6.90 -8.63 3.40
CA SER A 507 -8.06 -7.77 3.72
C SER A 507 -8.69 -7.08 2.50
N GLY A 508 -9.11 -7.86 1.50
CA GLY A 508 -9.64 -7.39 0.22
C GLY A 508 -8.56 -6.93 -0.77
N ARG A 509 -7.29 -7.25 -0.50
CA ARG A 509 -6.14 -6.93 -1.35
C ARG A 509 -5.45 -8.24 -1.71
N PHE A 510 -5.67 -8.67 -2.94
CA PHE A 510 -5.12 -9.92 -3.44
C PHE A 510 -3.68 -9.70 -3.91
N GLU A 511 -2.78 -10.60 -3.52
CA GLU A 511 -1.39 -10.58 -3.95
C GLU A 511 -1.01 -11.96 -4.49
N LEU A 512 -0.52 -11.97 -5.74
CA LEU A 512 -0.03 -13.14 -6.45
C LEU A 512 1.50 -13.11 -6.39
N SER A 513 2.09 -14.19 -5.90
CA SER A 513 3.52 -14.42 -5.82
C SER A 513 3.89 -15.72 -6.54
N TRP A 514 5.06 -15.74 -7.18
CA TRP A 514 5.65 -16.96 -7.75
C TRP A 514 7.17 -16.90 -7.65
N SER A 515 7.81 -18.04 -7.37
CA SER A 515 9.26 -18.06 -7.19
C SER A 515 10.01 -19.30 -7.68
N TYR A 516 11.30 -19.10 -7.92
CA TYR A 516 12.30 -20.09 -8.28
C TYR A 516 13.41 -20.12 -7.23
N ASP A 517 13.82 -21.30 -6.78
CA ASP A 517 14.88 -21.52 -5.78
C ASP A 517 16.00 -22.39 -6.38
N THR A 518 17.06 -21.73 -6.86
CA THR A 518 18.24 -22.39 -7.45
C THR A 518 19.43 -22.34 -6.49
N GLU A 519 20.42 -23.24 -6.68
CA GLU A 519 21.59 -23.39 -5.80
C GLU A 519 22.38 -22.08 -5.52
N HIS A 520 22.23 -21.07 -6.37
CA HIS A 520 22.91 -19.78 -6.22
C HIS A 520 21.96 -18.57 -6.19
N VAL A 521 20.72 -18.69 -6.67
CA VAL A 521 19.79 -17.56 -6.83
C VAL A 521 18.35 -17.95 -6.51
N GLN A 522 17.73 -17.16 -5.64
CA GLN A 522 16.32 -17.19 -5.31
C GLN A 522 15.62 -15.98 -5.97
N ALA A 523 14.61 -16.24 -6.80
CA ALA A 523 13.85 -15.21 -7.52
C ALA A 523 12.39 -15.25 -7.11
N THR A 524 11.87 -14.18 -6.51
CA THR A 524 10.46 -14.02 -6.13
C THR A 524 9.86 -12.85 -6.90
N TYR A 525 8.79 -13.12 -7.64
CA TYR A 525 8.00 -12.11 -8.33
C TYR A 525 6.67 -11.94 -7.61
N THR A 526 6.19 -10.70 -7.51
CA THR A 526 4.96 -10.34 -6.80
C THR A 526 4.16 -9.33 -7.60
N CYS A 527 2.84 -9.46 -7.62
CA CYS A 527 1.96 -8.37 -8.06
C CYS A 527 0.67 -8.34 -7.23
N ALA A 528 0.25 -7.14 -6.85
CA ALA A 528 -0.94 -6.91 -6.03
C ALA A 528 -2.08 -6.32 -6.86
N MET A 529 -3.32 -6.67 -6.53
CA MET A 529 -4.52 -6.08 -7.11
C MET A 529 -4.73 -4.65 -6.59
N LYS A 530 -4.94 -3.71 -7.51
CA LYS A 530 -5.22 -2.30 -7.25
C LYS A 530 -6.69 -2.08 -6.86
N GLU A 531 -6.96 -0.94 -6.21
CA GLU A 531 -8.32 -0.48 -5.84
C GLU A 531 -9.29 -0.37 -7.04
N ASN A 532 -8.77 -0.22 -8.27
CA ASN A 532 -9.56 -0.18 -9.49
C ASN A 532 -9.88 -1.58 -10.08
N GLY A 533 -9.54 -2.66 -9.37
CA GLY A 533 -9.77 -4.05 -9.79
C GLY A 533 -8.78 -4.58 -10.85
N GLN A 534 -7.76 -3.81 -11.23
CA GLN A 534 -6.70 -4.26 -12.13
C GLN A 534 -5.52 -4.84 -11.34
N TRP A 535 -4.86 -5.83 -11.92
CA TRP A 535 -3.61 -6.34 -11.36
C TRP A 535 -2.46 -5.35 -11.56
N GLY A 536 -1.60 -5.24 -10.55
CA GLY A 536 -0.51 -4.29 -10.50
C GLY A 536 0.66 -4.62 -11.41
N PRO A 537 1.67 -3.73 -11.47
CA PRO A 537 2.95 -4.07 -12.07
C PRO A 537 3.65 -5.13 -11.21
N VAL A 538 4.40 -6.01 -11.87
CA VAL A 538 5.24 -7.00 -11.20
C VAL A 538 6.40 -6.28 -10.52
N SER A 539 6.55 -6.53 -9.22
CA SER A 539 7.73 -6.21 -8.43
C SER A 539 8.54 -7.49 -8.23
N MET A 540 9.86 -7.37 -8.26
CA MET A 540 10.79 -8.48 -8.23
C MET A 540 11.74 -8.34 -7.05
N LYS A 541 11.87 -9.41 -6.27
CA LYS A 541 12.98 -9.61 -5.35
C LYS A 541 13.87 -10.74 -5.86
N LEU A 542 15.16 -10.46 -6.02
CA LEU A 542 16.19 -11.47 -6.18
C LEU A 542 17.02 -11.57 -4.91
N LYS A 543 17.56 -12.77 -4.64
CA LYS A 543 18.61 -13.00 -3.67
C LYS A 543 19.65 -13.93 -4.26
N GLU A 544 20.88 -13.46 -4.34
CA GLU A 544 22.05 -14.21 -4.84
C GLU A 544 22.93 -14.62 -3.66
N THR A 545 23.47 -15.84 -3.69
CA THR A 545 24.34 -16.38 -2.63
C THR A 545 25.67 -16.84 -3.21
N TYR A 546 26.70 -16.04 -3.00
CA TYR A 546 28.09 -16.34 -3.35
C TYR A 546 28.83 -16.95 -2.15
N PRO A 547 30.04 -17.50 -2.30
CA PRO A 547 30.76 -18.15 -1.21
C PRO A 547 31.04 -17.23 0.00
N ASP A 548 31.29 -15.94 -0.24
CA ASP A 548 31.70 -14.98 0.78
C ASP A 548 30.61 -13.93 1.12
N TYR A 549 29.65 -13.69 0.21
CA TYR A 549 28.60 -12.68 0.36
C TYR A 549 27.25 -13.09 -0.24
N ILE A 550 26.19 -12.43 0.24
CA ILE A 550 24.80 -12.51 -0.22
C ILE A 550 24.43 -11.15 -0.82
N HIS A 551 23.64 -11.13 -1.90
CA HIS A 551 23.15 -9.91 -2.54
C HIS A 551 21.63 -10.02 -2.77
N ASP A 552 20.85 -9.29 -1.98
CA ASP A 552 19.40 -9.11 -2.15
C ASP A 552 19.14 -7.87 -3.03
N ARG A 553 18.47 -8.03 -4.17
CA ARG A 553 18.00 -6.92 -5.02
C ARG A 553 16.48 -6.84 -5.02
N HIS A 554 15.91 -5.69 -4.73
CA HIS A 554 14.47 -5.46 -4.74
C HIS A 554 14.09 -4.32 -5.68
N VAL A 555 13.27 -4.62 -6.68
CA VAL A 555 12.79 -3.71 -7.73
C VAL A 555 11.26 -3.65 -7.65
N TYR A 556 10.72 -2.46 -7.43
CA TYR A 556 9.29 -2.27 -7.11
C TYR A 556 8.78 -0.91 -7.60
N TRP A 557 7.46 -0.77 -7.73
CA TRP A 557 6.84 0.45 -8.24
C TRP A 557 6.16 1.26 -7.14
N VAL A 558 6.38 2.58 -7.14
CA VAL A 558 5.68 3.55 -6.29
C VAL A 558 4.96 4.55 -7.20
N GLY A 559 3.65 4.39 -7.38
CA GLY A 559 2.91 5.12 -8.40
C GLY A 559 3.41 4.75 -9.80
N TYR A 560 3.92 5.74 -10.55
CA TYR A 560 4.56 5.58 -11.86
C TYR A 560 6.09 5.70 -11.80
N THR A 561 6.67 5.54 -10.61
CA THR A 561 8.11 5.65 -10.38
C THR A 561 8.67 4.26 -10.05
N LEU A 562 9.68 3.82 -10.80
CA LEU A 562 10.40 2.58 -10.53
C LEU A 562 11.45 2.84 -9.44
N CYS A 563 11.46 1.99 -8.42
CA CYS A 563 12.39 2.05 -7.30
C CYS A 563 13.25 0.78 -7.27
N ARG A 564 14.52 0.94 -6.86
CA ARG A 564 15.46 -0.17 -6.65
C ARG A 564 16.16 0.00 -5.29
N ARG A 565 16.34 -1.11 -4.59
CA ARG A 565 17.14 -1.21 -3.36
C ARG A 565 17.93 -2.51 -3.37
N ASP A 566 19.24 -2.41 -3.15
CA ASP A 566 20.14 -3.55 -3.11
C ASP A 566 20.79 -3.62 -1.73
N HIS A 567 20.60 -4.73 -1.04
CA HIS A 567 21.24 -5.06 0.24
C HIS A 567 22.29 -6.15 0.00
N SER A 568 23.51 -5.93 0.46
CA SER A 568 24.60 -6.90 0.35
C SER A 568 25.19 -7.17 1.72
N GLU A 569 25.39 -8.44 2.07
CA GLU A 569 25.97 -8.82 3.36
C GLU A 569 26.98 -9.95 3.21
N THR A 570 28.06 -9.93 4.00
CA THR A 570 28.94 -11.11 4.12
C THR A 570 28.16 -12.30 4.65
N VAL A 571 28.45 -13.52 4.19
CA VAL A 571 27.75 -14.76 4.65
C VAL A 571 27.84 -14.99 6.18
N GLN A 572 28.83 -14.36 6.84
CA GLN A 572 29.02 -14.42 8.30
C GLN A 572 28.25 -13.32 9.07
N GLY A 573 27.58 -12.39 8.37
CA GLY A 573 26.83 -11.28 8.96
C GLY A 573 27.69 -10.16 9.58
N GLU A 574 28.99 -10.12 9.27
CA GLU A 574 29.94 -9.17 9.88
C GLU A 574 29.90 -7.78 9.23
N ASN A 575 29.73 -7.71 7.91
CA ASN A 575 29.55 -6.47 7.14
C ASN A 575 28.26 -6.53 6.31
N SER A 576 27.53 -5.41 6.26
CA SER A 576 26.32 -5.24 5.44
C SER A 576 26.22 -3.82 4.85
N THR A 577 25.84 -3.70 3.59
CA THR A 577 25.61 -2.43 2.87
C THR A 577 24.21 -2.41 2.25
N ASP A 578 23.45 -1.35 2.48
CA ASP A 578 22.07 -1.19 2.02
C ASP A 578 21.98 0.07 1.14
N THR A 579 21.77 -0.14 -0.16
CA THR A 579 21.84 0.89 -1.21
C THR A 579 20.45 1.14 -1.79
N VAL A 580 19.86 2.29 -1.45
CA VAL A 580 18.64 2.77 -2.11
C VAL A 580 19.05 3.59 -3.33
N TYR A 581 18.65 3.15 -4.52
CA TYR A 581 18.91 3.85 -5.77
C TYR A 581 17.91 4.98 -5.98
N LEU A 582 18.28 5.97 -6.80
CA LEU A 582 17.36 7.04 -7.21
C LEU A 582 16.08 6.47 -7.84
N PRO A 583 14.89 6.89 -7.37
CA PRO A 583 13.62 6.54 -8.01
C PRO A 583 13.55 7.15 -9.42
N ILE A 584 13.15 6.34 -10.41
CA ILE A 584 13.10 6.75 -11.82
C ILE A 584 11.63 6.93 -12.24
N PRO A 585 11.18 8.14 -12.63
CA PRO A 585 9.87 8.32 -13.23
C PRO A 585 9.84 7.63 -14.60
N ALA A 586 8.89 6.71 -14.81
CA ALA A 586 8.81 5.90 -16.03
C ALA A 586 7.37 5.42 -16.29
N ALA A 587 6.42 6.36 -16.30
CA ALA A 587 5.02 6.12 -16.63
C ALA A 587 4.83 5.46 -18.01
N GLU A 588 5.65 5.78 -19.03
CA GLU A 588 5.55 5.12 -20.34
C GLU A 588 5.99 3.65 -20.30
N ALA A 589 6.90 3.26 -19.41
CA ALA A 589 7.32 1.87 -19.23
C ALA A 589 6.37 1.06 -18.34
N TYR A 590 5.57 1.73 -17.49
CA TYR A 590 4.73 1.13 -16.46
C TYR A 590 3.82 0.00 -16.95
N ASP A 591 3.17 0.20 -18.11
CA ASP A 591 2.20 -0.75 -18.65
C ASP A 591 2.86 -2.06 -19.14
N HIS A 592 4.17 -2.06 -19.42
CA HIS A 592 4.94 -3.27 -19.73
C HIS A 592 5.10 -4.18 -18.51
N PHE A 593 5.17 -3.60 -17.30
CA PHE A 593 5.35 -4.38 -16.07
C PHE A 593 4.04 -4.97 -15.53
N LEU A 594 2.87 -4.63 -16.10
CA LEU A 594 1.60 -5.24 -15.69
C LEU A 594 1.60 -6.74 -15.98
N LEU A 595 1.04 -7.55 -15.08
CA LEU A 595 1.09 -9.03 -15.11
C LEU A 595 0.94 -9.71 -16.50
N PRO A 596 -0.04 -9.36 -17.38
CA PRO A 596 -0.18 -10.01 -18.70
C PRO A 596 0.77 -9.46 -19.78
N ALA A 597 1.52 -8.40 -19.51
CA ALA A 597 2.49 -7.78 -20.42
C ALA A 597 3.95 -8.15 -20.08
N PHE A 598 4.24 -8.30 -18.77
CA PHE A 598 5.56 -8.55 -18.20
C PHE A 598 6.24 -9.78 -18.82
N ASP A 599 7.51 -9.63 -19.21
CA ASP A 599 8.30 -10.67 -19.85
C ASP A 599 9.60 -10.88 -19.07
N CYS A 600 9.68 -11.98 -18.31
CA CYS A 600 10.81 -12.22 -17.42
C CYS A 600 12.16 -12.40 -18.14
N PHE A 601 12.17 -12.67 -19.46
CA PHE A 601 13.40 -12.73 -20.25
C PHE A 601 13.83 -11.35 -20.80
N HIS A 602 12.91 -10.40 -20.90
CA HIS A 602 13.20 -9.00 -21.23
C HIS A 602 13.47 -8.15 -19.98
N ASP A 603 12.70 -8.41 -18.91
CA ASP A 603 12.53 -7.51 -17.77
C ASP A 603 13.20 -8.03 -16.47
N ALA A 604 13.70 -9.27 -16.44
CA ALA A 604 14.22 -9.90 -15.22
C ALA A 604 15.41 -10.86 -15.38
N TYR A 605 15.93 -11.09 -16.59
CA TYR A 605 16.92 -12.14 -16.81
C TYR A 605 18.27 -11.82 -16.17
N TYR A 606 18.78 -12.75 -15.36
CA TYR A 606 20.18 -12.83 -14.92
C TYR A 606 20.97 -13.71 -15.90
N TRP A 607 22.30 -13.79 -15.95
CA TRP A 607 23.26 -14.10 -14.90
C TRP A 607 24.64 -13.64 -15.36
N TYR A 608 25.49 -13.17 -14.44
CA TYR A 608 26.86 -12.70 -14.69
C TYR A 608 26.99 -11.53 -15.69
N GLU A 609 27.13 -10.33 -15.11
CA GLU A 609 28.18 -9.32 -15.37
C GLU A 609 28.52 -8.88 -16.82
N GLU A 610 28.79 -7.58 -16.95
CA GLU A 610 29.27 -6.86 -18.14
C GLU A 610 28.27 -6.66 -19.32
N MET A 611 28.06 -5.38 -19.65
CA MET A 611 27.40 -4.83 -20.84
C MET A 611 25.86 -4.99 -21.00
N ASP A 612 25.17 -3.85 -21.06
CA ASP A 612 23.88 -3.58 -21.73
C ASP A 612 22.59 -4.34 -21.34
N GLY A 613 22.64 -5.46 -20.62
CA GLY A 613 21.49 -6.35 -20.45
C GLY A 613 20.67 -6.20 -19.15
N TRP A 614 19.72 -5.27 -19.10
CA TRP A 614 18.51 -5.29 -18.21
C TRP A 614 17.50 -4.22 -18.71
N PRO A 615 16.21 -4.21 -18.28
CA PRO A 615 15.17 -3.33 -18.85
C PRO A 615 15.40 -1.82 -18.64
N TRP A 616 16.47 -1.44 -17.93
CA TRP A 616 16.91 -0.05 -17.77
C TRP A 616 16.94 0.73 -19.09
N HIS A 617 17.32 0.14 -20.23
CA HIS A 617 17.39 0.93 -21.47
C HIS A 617 16.03 1.52 -21.90
N ASP A 618 14.92 0.77 -21.74
CA ASP A 618 13.58 1.26 -22.08
C ASP A 618 12.88 1.98 -20.92
N VAL A 619 13.18 1.63 -19.66
CA VAL A 619 12.79 2.44 -18.49
C VAL A 619 13.43 3.83 -18.54
N LEU A 620 14.71 3.92 -18.92
CA LEU A 620 15.45 5.18 -19.08
C LEU A 620 15.03 5.93 -20.35
N ARG A 621 14.58 5.22 -21.40
CA ARG A 621 13.92 5.85 -22.55
C ARG A 621 12.62 6.55 -22.14
N ALA A 622 11.76 5.88 -21.36
CA ALA A 622 10.54 6.44 -20.80
C ALA A 622 10.85 7.65 -19.90
N ALA A 623 11.80 7.49 -18.97
CA ALA A 623 12.26 8.55 -18.08
C ALA A 623 12.78 9.78 -18.86
N ALA A 624 13.56 9.57 -19.92
CA ALA A 624 14.00 10.66 -20.80
C ALA A 624 12.85 11.29 -21.58
N GLY A 625 11.81 10.54 -21.94
CA GLY A 625 10.58 11.09 -22.55
C GLY A 625 9.83 12.03 -21.61
N GLU A 626 9.73 11.65 -20.33
CA GLU A 626 9.05 12.42 -19.28
C GLU A 626 9.87 13.62 -18.76
N LEU A 627 11.17 13.41 -18.49
CA LEU A 627 12.09 14.43 -17.95
C LEU A 627 12.59 15.41 -19.02
N LEU A 628 12.76 14.96 -20.27
CA LEU A 628 13.38 15.73 -21.36
C LEU A 628 12.45 15.83 -22.59
N PRO A 629 11.22 16.38 -22.43
CA PRO A 629 10.21 16.39 -23.50
C PRO A 629 10.70 17.13 -24.76
N GLY A 630 10.72 16.40 -25.88
CA GLY A 630 11.17 16.89 -27.19
C GLY A 630 12.66 16.65 -27.49
N TYR A 631 13.45 16.13 -26.55
CA TYR A 631 14.78 15.60 -26.82
C TYR A 631 14.67 14.23 -27.50
N THR A 632 15.77 13.77 -28.12
CA THR A 632 15.87 12.43 -28.70
C THR A 632 16.81 11.60 -27.85
N PHE A 633 16.27 10.65 -27.09
CA PHE A 633 17.05 9.68 -26.32
C PHE A 633 17.95 8.84 -27.23
N ILE A 634 19.25 8.76 -26.90
CA ILE A 634 20.24 7.90 -27.56
C ILE A 634 20.64 6.76 -26.64
N ARG A 635 20.98 7.08 -25.38
CA ARG A 635 21.39 6.13 -24.35
C ARG A 635 21.06 6.70 -22.96
N GLY A 636 20.94 5.83 -21.97
CA GLY A 636 21.04 6.20 -20.57
C GLY A 636 21.63 5.07 -19.73
N GLU A 637 22.09 5.42 -18.54
CA GLU A 637 22.71 4.55 -17.53
C GLU A 637 22.54 5.14 -16.12
N MET A 638 22.88 4.37 -15.08
CA MET A 638 22.82 4.82 -13.68
C MET A 638 24.25 5.02 -13.19
N SER A 639 24.66 6.28 -13.03
CA SER A 639 26.06 6.63 -12.72
C SER A 639 26.58 5.87 -11.50
N HIS A 640 27.79 5.32 -11.58
CA HIS A 640 28.53 4.84 -10.43
C HIS A 640 29.16 6.04 -9.67
N PRO A 641 29.20 6.08 -8.32
CA PRO A 641 28.58 5.17 -7.35
C PRO A 641 27.15 5.59 -6.95
N TYR A 642 26.19 5.30 -7.83
CA TYR A 642 24.73 5.20 -7.63
C TYR A 642 24.00 6.48 -7.20
N GLN A 643 24.45 7.65 -7.69
CA GLN A 643 23.98 8.97 -7.22
C GLN A 643 23.30 9.85 -8.27
N ALA A 644 23.28 9.42 -9.54
CA ALA A 644 22.52 10.05 -10.61
C ALA A 644 22.12 9.04 -11.69
N VAL A 645 21.18 9.44 -12.54
CA VAL A 645 20.90 8.80 -13.83
C VAL A 645 21.51 9.67 -14.93
N GLN A 646 22.31 9.09 -15.83
CA GLN A 646 22.87 9.81 -16.96
C GLN A 646 22.06 9.52 -18.23
N PHE A 647 21.85 10.53 -19.06
CA PHE A 647 21.20 10.44 -20.36
C PHE A 647 22.06 11.07 -21.44
N LEU A 648 22.43 10.30 -22.47
CA LEU A 648 22.98 10.83 -23.71
C LEU A 648 21.82 11.08 -24.68
N VAL A 649 21.60 12.35 -25.03
CA VAL A 649 20.46 12.79 -25.84
C VAL A 649 20.86 13.77 -26.94
N ASP A 650 20.11 13.79 -28.04
CA ASP A 650 20.15 14.92 -28.97
C ASP A 650 19.05 15.93 -28.61
N THR A 651 19.43 17.19 -28.44
CA THR A 651 18.51 18.34 -28.30
C THR A 651 17.51 18.46 -29.47
N PRO A 652 16.42 19.24 -29.32
CA PRO A 652 15.54 19.61 -30.45
C PRO A 652 16.30 20.24 -31.63
N GLN A 653 17.45 20.87 -31.38
CA GLN A 653 18.35 21.49 -32.36
C GLN A 653 19.38 20.50 -32.96
N LYS A 654 19.32 19.21 -32.59
CA LYS A 654 20.24 18.14 -33.02
C LYS A 654 21.72 18.34 -32.66
N GLN A 655 21.96 19.04 -31.55
CA GLN A 655 23.22 19.01 -30.81
C GLN A 655 23.16 17.88 -29.77
N ARG A 656 24.22 17.07 -29.64
CA ARG A 656 24.32 16.04 -28.59
C ARG A 656 24.69 16.67 -27.26
N VAL A 657 24.09 16.23 -26.17
CA VAL A 657 24.42 16.62 -24.80
C VAL A 657 24.35 15.43 -23.87
N LEU A 658 25.15 15.47 -22.81
CA LEU A 658 24.98 14.66 -21.61
C LEU A 658 24.01 15.40 -20.68
N VAL A 659 23.08 14.67 -20.06
CA VAL A 659 22.20 15.21 -19.02
C VAL A 659 22.24 14.30 -17.81
N ILE A 660 22.50 14.88 -16.64
CA ILE A 660 22.54 14.19 -15.35
C ILE A 660 21.25 14.50 -14.58
N TYR A 661 20.53 13.47 -14.14
CA TYR A 661 19.35 13.56 -13.28
C TYR A 661 19.69 13.10 -11.86
N THR A 662 19.56 14.00 -10.89
CA THR A 662 19.96 13.78 -9.48
C THR A 662 18.79 13.43 -8.55
N GLY A 663 17.60 13.17 -9.11
CA GLY A 663 16.35 13.07 -8.35
C GLY A 663 15.59 14.39 -8.31
N ASP A 664 16.25 15.47 -7.88
CA ASP A 664 15.67 16.81 -7.78
C ASP A 664 15.97 17.71 -9.00
N ASP A 665 17.17 17.62 -9.58
CA ASP A 665 17.67 18.52 -10.64
C ASP A 665 18.05 17.80 -11.95
N LEU A 666 18.10 18.58 -13.04
CA LEU A 666 18.61 18.16 -14.36
C LEU A 666 19.79 19.06 -14.78
N ILE A 667 20.98 18.49 -14.82
CA ILE A 667 22.23 19.19 -15.14
C ILE A 667 22.62 18.87 -16.59
N PHE A 668 22.67 19.90 -17.44
CA PHE A 668 22.94 19.76 -18.88
C PHE A 668 24.38 20.12 -19.20
N SER A 669 25.06 19.29 -20.00
CA SER A 669 26.41 19.60 -20.45
C SER A 669 26.45 20.66 -21.56
N SER A 670 27.65 21.17 -21.82
CA SER A 670 27.98 21.80 -23.10
C SER A 670 27.80 20.80 -24.26
N PRO A 671 27.54 21.27 -25.51
CA PRO A 671 27.34 20.40 -26.66
C PRO A 671 28.53 19.49 -26.99
N MET A 672 28.28 18.19 -27.11
CA MET A 672 29.24 17.17 -27.50
C MET A 672 29.29 16.97 -29.03
N PRO A 673 30.36 16.37 -29.57
CA PRO A 673 30.37 15.84 -30.93
C PRO A 673 29.22 14.85 -31.17
N SER A 674 28.57 14.91 -32.35
CA SER A 674 27.44 14.02 -32.69
C SER A 674 27.83 12.54 -32.89
N ALA A 675 29.13 12.23 -32.80
CA ALA A 675 29.66 10.87 -32.81
C ALA A 675 29.86 10.31 -31.38
N ALA A 676 29.59 11.08 -30.33
CA ALA A 676 29.75 10.65 -28.96
C ALA A 676 28.78 9.51 -28.61
N VAL A 677 29.26 8.54 -27.82
CA VAL A 677 28.56 7.32 -27.38
C VAL A 677 28.90 7.01 -25.92
N MET A 678 28.00 6.27 -25.27
CA MET A 678 27.93 6.02 -23.83
C MET A 678 27.65 4.53 -23.59
N GLY A 679 28.20 3.96 -22.52
CA GLY A 679 27.91 2.59 -22.08
C GLY A 679 28.68 2.21 -20.82
N VAL A 680 28.61 0.92 -20.46
CA VAL A 680 29.26 0.37 -19.25
C VAL A 680 30.25 -0.73 -19.65
N GLU A 681 31.46 -0.71 -19.10
CA GLU A 681 32.52 -1.69 -19.32
C GLU A 681 33.31 -1.89 -18.02
N ASN A 682 33.62 -3.13 -17.64
CA ASN A 682 34.32 -3.47 -16.38
C ASN A 682 33.74 -2.74 -15.14
N PHE A 683 32.42 -2.84 -14.93
CA PHE A 683 31.65 -2.21 -13.83
C PHE A 683 31.73 -0.68 -13.74
N THR A 684 32.33 -0.03 -14.74
CA THR A 684 32.54 1.41 -14.79
C THR A 684 31.73 1.98 -15.96
N ASP A 685 31.11 3.14 -15.76
CA ASP A 685 30.53 3.89 -16.87
C ASP A 685 31.65 4.38 -17.80
N TRP A 686 31.31 4.66 -19.06
CA TRP A 686 32.24 5.31 -19.97
C TRP A 686 31.53 6.13 -21.04
N LEU A 687 32.08 7.32 -21.29
CA LEU A 687 31.65 8.25 -22.31
C LEU A 687 32.83 8.48 -23.28
N ALA A 688 32.59 8.32 -24.59
CA ALA A 688 33.58 8.57 -25.63
C ALA A 688 33.04 9.59 -26.64
N LEU A 689 33.93 10.40 -27.23
CA LEU A 689 33.58 11.46 -28.20
C LEU A 689 33.40 10.96 -29.64
N SER A 690 33.76 9.70 -29.89
CA SER A 690 33.65 9.01 -31.17
C SER A 690 33.13 7.59 -30.97
N ASN A 691 32.75 6.94 -32.06
CA ASN A 691 32.35 5.54 -32.11
C ASN A 691 33.54 4.54 -31.96
N GLU A 692 34.69 4.99 -31.46
CA GLU A 692 35.88 4.17 -31.20
C GLU A 692 36.25 4.32 -29.72
N THR A 693 36.11 3.25 -28.94
CA THR A 693 36.32 3.23 -27.47
C THR A 693 37.79 3.29 -27.04
N SER A 694 38.70 3.66 -27.94
CA SER A 694 40.16 3.72 -27.70
C SER A 694 40.60 4.88 -26.78
N PHE A 695 39.67 5.79 -26.47
CA PHE A 695 39.76 6.80 -25.43
C PHE A 695 38.35 7.07 -24.90
N SER A 696 38.15 6.89 -23.61
CA SER A 696 36.87 7.13 -22.91
C SER A 696 37.11 7.75 -21.54
N PHE A 697 36.05 8.25 -20.90
CA PHE A 697 36.14 8.92 -19.60
C PHE A 697 34.86 8.83 -18.78
N ASN A 698 35.00 9.04 -17.46
CA ASN A 698 33.90 9.08 -16.49
C ASN A 698 33.52 10.51 -16.10
N VAL A 699 32.24 10.70 -15.76
CA VAL A 699 31.68 11.97 -15.29
C VAL A 699 30.96 11.74 -13.96
N GLU A 700 31.43 12.38 -12.88
CA GLU A 700 30.85 12.23 -11.53
C GLU A 700 30.88 13.56 -10.75
N GLU A 701 30.09 13.63 -9.68
CA GLU A 701 30.02 14.79 -8.78
C GLU A 701 31.26 14.91 -7.87
N ASN A 702 31.93 16.06 -7.96
CA ASN A 702 32.94 16.46 -6.99
C ASN A 702 32.25 16.89 -5.67
N LYS A 703 32.31 16.03 -4.65
CA LYS A 703 31.67 16.25 -3.34
C LYS A 703 32.17 17.47 -2.56
N ALA A 704 33.31 18.06 -2.94
CA ALA A 704 33.80 19.30 -2.34
C ALA A 704 33.21 20.58 -2.98
N THR A 705 32.63 20.49 -4.18
CA THR A 705 32.13 21.65 -4.95
C THR A 705 30.65 21.53 -5.36
N GLY A 706 30.11 20.32 -5.46
CA GLY A 706 28.82 20.02 -6.08
C GLY A 706 28.84 20.06 -7.61
N THR A 707 30.02 20.13 -8.25
CA THR A 707 30.14 20.19 -9.72
C THR A 707 30.32 18.80 -10.34
N TRP A 708 29.55 18.52 -11.38
CA TRP A 708 29.72 17.33 -12.21
C TRP A 708 30.79 17.61 -13.26
N GLY A 709 31.81 16.76 -13.31
CA GLY A 709 33.00 16.96 -14.13
C GLY A 709 33.67 15.64 -14.48
N VAL A 710 34.66 15.68 -15.38
CA VAL A 710 35.41 14.48 -15.76
C VAL A 710 36.25 14.01 -14.56
N ARG A 711 36.13 12.73 -14.18
CA ARG A 711 36.84 12.13 -13.03
C ARG A 711 37.94 11.16 -13.39
N SER A 712 37.80 10.46 -14.50
CA SER A 712 38.87 9.60 -15.02
C SER A 712 38.87 9.59 -16.54
N THR A 713 40.03 9.40 -17.15
CA THR A 713 40.17 9.05 -18.56
C THR A 713 40.88 7.71 -18.68
N MET A 714 40.43 6.85 -19.58
CA MET A 714 41.04 5.55 -19.85
C MET A 714 41.44 5.45 -21.32
N GLY A 715 42.58 4.81 -21.59
CA GLY A 715 43.14 4.71 -22.94
C GLY A 715 43.79 6.02 -23.42
N GLY A 716 44.00 6.17 -24.73
CA GLY A 716 44.75 7.29 -25.31
C GLY A 716 46.28 7.27 -25.08
N GLY A 717 46.74 6.86 -23.90
CA GLY A 717 48.16 6.68 -23.57
C GLY A 717 48.49 6.75 -22.07
N SER A 718 47.64 7.43 -21.30
CA SER A 718 47.68 7.52 -19.83
C SER A 718 46.30 7.18 -19.27
N ASP A 719 46.23 6.50 -18.13
CA ASP A 719 44.99 6.38 -17.37
C ASP A 719 45.01 7.44 -16.26
N LEU A 720 44.22 8.50 -16.46
CA LEU A 720 44.24 9.70 -15.64
C LEU A 720 43.09 9.69 -14.63
N LEU A 721 43.34 10.06 -13.38
CA LEU A 721 42.29 10.51 -12.44
C LEU A 721 42.33 12.03 -12.31
N MET A 722 41.15 12.65 -12.31
CA MET A 722 40.96 14.10 -12.47
C MET A 722 40.15 14.67 -11.31
N TRP A 723 40.83 15.48 -10.50
CA TRP A 723 40.32 16.08 -9.28
C TRP A 723 40.34 17.60 -9.43
N HIS A 724 39.41 18.31 -8.78
CA HIS A 724 39.18 19.77 -8.87
C HIS A 724 40.36 20.65 -9.33
N ASN A 725 41.53 20.50 -8.68
CA ASN A 725 42.76 21.22 -9.03
C ASN A 725 44.02 20.32 -9.10
N CYS A 726 43.88 19.04 -9.44
CA CYS A 726 45.02 18.11 -9.60
C CYS A 726 44.66 16.85 -10.41
N ILE A 727 45.63 16.35 -11.19
CA ILE A 727 45.47 15.19 -12.08
C ILE A 727 46.54 14.17 -11.78
N LEU A 728 46.18 12.90 -11.67
CA LEU A 728 47.08 11.76 -11.44
C LEU A 728 47.14 10.89 -12.69
N ASP A 729 48.34 10.64 -13.23
CA ASP A 729 48.58 9.48 -14.09
C ASP A 729 48.83 8.24 -13.20
N LEU A 730 47.97 7.24 -13.31
CA LEU A 730 48.06 5.98 -12.55
C LEU A 730 49.23 5.09 -13.00
N ASN A 731 49.60 5.16 -14.30
CA ASN A 731 50.64 4.35 -14.91
C ASN A 731 52.04 4.94 -14.68
N GLU A 732 52.20 6.26 -14.85
CA GLU A 732 53.44 6.98 -14.54
C GLU A 732 53.59 7.34 -13.05
N GLN A 733 52.54 7.13 -12.24
CA GLN A 733 52.46 7.53 -10.82
C GLN A 733 52.97 8.96 -10.61
N THR A 734 52.39 9.89 -11.37
CA THR A 734 52.79 11.29 -11.39
C THR A 734 51.56 12.20 -11.28
N ILE A 735 51.67 13.25 -10.47
CA ILE A 735 50.61 14.22 -10.17
C ILE A 735 50.94 15.57 -10.81
N CYS A 736 49.99 16.12 -11.57
CA CYS A 736 49.92 17.52 -11.97
C CYS A 736 49.01 18.29 -10.99
N VAL A 737 49.31 19.57 -10.75
CA VAL A 737 48.65 20.39 -9.72
C VAL A 737 48.36 21.77 -10.29
N GLY A 738 47.08 22.15 -10.33
CA GLY A 738 46.61 23.43 -10.84
C GLY A 738 45.14 23.40 -11.21
N ASP A 739 44.55 24.57 -11.41
CA ASP A 739 43.12 24.70 -11.73
C ASP A 739 42.89 24.24 -13.19
N HIS A 740 41.83 23.47 -13.47
CA HIS A 740 41.60 22.87 -14.81
C HIS A 740 40.15 22.98 -15.33
N PRO A 741 39.90 23.07 -16.65
CA PRO A 741 38.58 23.37 -17.20
C PRO A 741 37.58 22.20 -17.20
N TRP A 742 37.98 21.00 -16.78
CA TRP A 742 37.20 19.77 -16.92
C TRP A 742 36.31 19.41 -15.72
N ASP A 743 36.31 20.23 -14.67
CA ASP A 743 35.58 19.97 -13.41
C ASP A 743 34.09 20.38 -13.43
N ASP A 744 33.61 20.96 -14.54
CA ASP A 744 32.23 21.41 -14.77
C ASP A 744 31.78 21.11 -16.21
N ILE A 745 30.95 20.07 -16.39
CA ILE A 745 30.41 19.67 -17.69
C ILE A 745 29.50 20.73 -18.33
N THR A 746 28.98 21.70 -17.58
CA THR A 746 28.07 22.72 -18.13
C THR A 746 28.82 23.73 -19.01
N SER A 747 30.14 23.86 -18.83
CA SER A 747 31.00 24.81 -19.54
C SER A 747 32.25 24.21 -20.20
N ILE A 748 32.51 22.91 -20.01
CA ILE A 748 33.66 22.17 -20.58
C ILE A 748 33.77 22.29 -22.11
N ASP A 749 35.00 22.36 -22.63
CA ASP A 749 35.30 22.06 -24.03
C ASP A 749 35.73 20.59 -24.14
N TRP A 750 34.84 19.76 -24.70
CA TRP A 750 35.05 18.31 -24.79
C TRP A 750 36.28 17.91 -25.61
N GLU A 751 36.74 18.72 -26.57
CA GLU A 751 37.93 18.36 -27.37
C GLU A 751 39.24 18.56 -26.58
N THR A 752 39.21 19.22 -25.41
CA THR A 752 40.40 19.51 -24.57
C THR A 752 40.76 18.42 -23.56
N VAL A 753 39.78 17.64 -23.07
CA VAL A 753 39.82 16.15 -23.03
C VAL A 753 41.19 15.46 -22.93
N PRO A 754 42.04 15.61 -21.88
CA PRO A 754 43.43 15.14 -21.90
C PRO A 754 43.53 13.62 -22.14
N ARG A 755 44.43 13.21 -23.04
CA ARG A 755 44.61 11.80 -23.45
C ARG A 755 45.93 11.20 -22.96
N SER A 756 46.79 12.06 -22.44
CA SER A 756 48.08 11.75 -21.85
C SER A 756 48.38 12.75 -20.73
N MET A 757 49.29 12.37 -19.84
CA MET A 757 49.76 13.27 -18.79
C MET A 757 50.42 14.56 -19.34
N LEU A 758 50.96 14.52 -20.57
CA LEU A 758 51.50 15.70 -21.24
C LEU A 758 50.40 16.70 -21.60
N ASP A 759 49.28 16.24 -22.16
CA ASP A 759 48.13 17.09 -22.53
C ASP A 759 47.49 17.73 -21.29
N ALA A 760 47.48 17.01 -20.16
CA ALA A 760 47.04 17.52 -18.87
C ALA A 760 47.98 18.62 -18.36
N ILE A 761 49.31 18.40 -18.39
CA ILE A 761 50.31 19.36 -17.92
C ILE A 761 50.32 20.65 -18.75
N GLU A 762 50.10 20.60 -20.07
CA GLU A 762 50.09 21.79 -20.93
C GLU A 762 48.86 22.71 -20.69
N GLN A 763 47.76 22.17 -20.16
CA GLN A 763 46.47 22.87 -20.04
C GLN A 763 46.04 23.20 -18.59
N THR A 764 46.81 22.76 -17.59
CA THR A 764 46.51 22.96 -16.15
C THR A 764 47.14 24.25 -15.60
N ASP A 765 46.35 25.18 -15.04
CA ASP A 765 46.87 26.46 -14.52
C ASP A 765 47.54 26.29 -13.14
N SER A 766 48.86 26.11 -13.16
CA SER A 766 49.71 26.03 -11.97
C SER A 766 50.02 27.39 -11.32
N SER A 767 49.60 28.53 -11.90
CA SER A 767 50.11 29.87 -11.54
C SER A 767 49.75 30.34 -10.13
N GLN A 768 48.60 29.90 -9.61
CA GLN A 768 48.16 30.11 -8.23
C GLN A 768 48.58 28.97 -7.29
N TRP A 769 49.41 28.04 -7.72
CA TRP A 769 49.84 26.90 -6.93
C TRP A 769 51.33 26.94 -6.60
N ALA A 770 51.69 26.12 -5.62
CA ALA A 770 53.06 25.86 -5.22
C ALA A 770 53.17 24.44 -4.66
N LEU A 771 54.34 23.83 -4.82
CA LEU A 771 54.66 22.55 -4.19
C LEU A 771 55.63 22.77 -3.04
N VAL A 772 55.45 22.03 -1.94
CA VAL A 772 56.49 21.92 -0.92
C VAL A 772 57.74 21.25 -1.53
N ASN A 773 58.88 21.95 -1.46
CA ASN A 773 60.16 21.48 -2.00
C ASN A 773 61.30 21.93 -1.07
N ASN A 774 61.53 21.14 -0.02
CA ASN A 774 62.68 21.27 0.86
C ASN A 774 63.88 20.49 0.27
N PRO A 775 65.05 21.13 0.05
CA PRO A 775 66.26 20.46 -0.43
C PRO A 775 66.83 19.38 0.51
N ASP A 776 66.40 19.35 1.76
CA ASP A 776 66.61 18.21 2.67
C ASP A 776 65.32 17.36 2.72
N PRO A 777 65.26 16.21 2.04
CA PRO A 777 64.06 15.37 2.03
C PRO A 777 63.79 14.68 3.38
N ALA A 778 64.73 14.72 4.33
CA ALA A 778 64.51 14.21 5.69
C ALA A 778 63.82 15.23 6.61
N ASP A 779 63.72 16.50 6.23
CA ASP A 779 62.96 17.52 6.97
C ASP A 779 61.75 18.05 6.16
N ARG A 780 60.72 18.46 6.91
CA ARG A 780 59.39 18.82 6.41
C ARG A 780 59.09 20.30 6.62
N LEU A 781 58.45 20.93 5.65
CA LEU A 781 58.24 22.38 5.66
C LEU A 781 57.16 22.79 6.67
N HIS A 782 57.52 23.69 7.57
CA HIS A 782 56.57 24.28 8.52
C HIS A 782 55.54 25.18 7.83
N LEU A 783 54.25 24.86 7.98
CA LEU A 783 53.16 25.82 7.85
C LEU A 783 53.05 26.62 9.15
N ARG A 784 53.12 27.95 9.08
CA ARG A 784 53.15 28.86 10.24
C ARG A 784 51.85 29.68 10.37
N ALA A 785 51.43 29.99 11.59
CA ALA A 785 50.25 30.82 11.84
C ALA A 785 50.39 32.28 11.32
N SER A 786 51.61 32.78 11.19
CA SER A 786 51.90 34.10 10.60
C SER A 786 53.27 34.10 9.88
N ASN A 787 53.58 35.15 9.13
CA ASN A 787 54.80 35.29 8.33
C ASN A 787 56.10 35.51 9.13
N SER A 788 56.41 34.63 10.10
CA SER A 788 57.62 34.64 10.94
C SER A 788 58.08 33.23 11.31
N THR A 789 59.40 33.02 11.42
CA THR A 789 59.99 31.78 11.95
C THR A 789 59.73 31.57 13.44
N SER A 790 59.36 32.62 14.16
CA SER A 790 58.97 32.57 15.58
C SER A 790 57.47 32.31 15.79
N ALA A 791 56.67 32.27 14.72
CA ALA A 791 55.24 31.99 14.81
C ALA A 791 55.00 30.50 15.09
N GLU A 792 53.84 30.19 15.68
CA GLU A 792 53.37 28.81 15.87
C GLU A 792 53.38 28.03 14.55
N SER A 793 53.68 26.73 14.63
CA SER A 793 53.66 25.81 13.49
C SER A 793 52.39 24.98 13.53
N LEU A 794 51.54 25.14 12.52
CA LEU A 794 50.28 24.41 12.37
C LEU A 794 50.53 22.94 11.97
N GLY A 795 51.57 22.70 11.16
CA GLY A 795 52.03 21.37 10.78
C GLY A 795 53.39 21.40 10.07
N LYS A 796 54.02 20.25 9.92
CA LYS A 796 55.20 20.02 9.06
C LYS A 796 54.78 19.16 7.86
N TYR A 797 54.84 19.73 6.66
CA TYR A 797 54.35 19.14 5.42
C TYR A 797 55.47 18.46 4.61
N TYR A 798 55.15 17.37 3.93
CA TYR A 798 56.09 16.60 3.10
C TYR A 798 56.34 17.27 1.74
N ASN A 799 57.47 16.93 1.10
CA ASN A 799 57.73 17.36 -0.27
C ASN A 799 56.63 16.84 -1.22
N GLY A 800 56.37 17.58 -2.29
CA GLY A 800 55.27 17.27 -3.21
C GLY A 800 53.87 17.68 -2.74
N THR A 801 53.68 18.03 -1.45
CA THR A 801 52.40 18.58 -0.97
C THR A 801 51.98 19.78 -1.83
N PRO A 802 50.78 19.77 -2.44
CA PRO A 802 50.24 20.91 -3.17
C PRO A 802 49.71 21.98 -2.21
N ALA A 803 49.94 23.25 -2.55
CA ALA A 803 49.57 24.40 -1.73
C ALA A 803 49.08 25.56 -2.60
N ARG A 804 47.80 25.93 -2.47
CA ARG A 804 47.18 27.04 -3.20
C ARG A 804 47.65 28.36 -2.60
N VAL A 805 48.08 29.30 -3.43
CA VAL A 805 48.78 30.52 -3.04
C VAL A 805 47.81 31.69 -2.87
N LEU A 806 47.53 32.07 -1.63
CA LEU A 806 46.63 33.19 -1.31
C LEU A 806 47.32 34.56 -1.39
N GLN A 807 48.58 34.66 -0.95
CA GLN A 807 49.33 35.93 -0.96
C GLN A 807 50.85 35.71 -0.97
N LYS A 808 51.60 36.57 -1.65
CA LYS A 808 53.07 36.59 -1.65
C LYS A 808 53.54 37.86 -0.89
N LYS A 809 54.30 37.73 0.21
CA LYS A 809 54.67 38.83 1.13
C LYS A 809 56.14 38.71 1.60
N GLY A 810 57.05 39.26 0.81
CA GLY A 810 58.51 39.13 1.06
C GLY A 810 58.96 37.68 0.88
N ASP A 811 59.76 37.17 1.83
CA ASP A 811 60.24 35.77 1.83
C ASP A 811 59.16 34.74 2.21
N TRP A 812 57.91 35.18 2.42
CA TRP A 812 56.80 34.35 2.87
C TRP A 812 55.66 34.31 1.85
N VAL A 813 54.96 33.19 1.82
CA VAL A 813 53.78 32.93 1.01
C VAL A 813 52.68 32.48 1.95
N GLN A 814 51.53 33.16 1.91
CA GLN A 814 50.31 32.65 2.53
C GLN A 814 49.74 31.61 1.58
N VAL A 815 49.52 30.41 2.10
CA VAL A 815 48.98 29.27 1.35
C VAL A 815 47.77 28.70 2.05
N ASP A 816 46.93 28.03 1.26
CA ASP A 816 45.85 27.16 1.68
C ASP A 816 46.19 25.73 1.23
N ILE A 817 46.10 24.78 2.15
CA ILE A 817 46.34 23.35 1.87
C ILE A 817 45.08 22.61 2.35
N PHE A 818 44.18 22.34 1.40
CA PHE A 818 42.86 21.71 1.62
C PHE A 818 42.10 22.26 2.84
N GLY A 819 41.87 23.58 2.85
CA GLY A 819 41.17 24.29 3.93
C GLY A 819 42.07 24.72 5.10
N ARG A 820 43.30 24.21 5.21
CA ARG A 820 44.25 24.65 6.23
C ARG A 820 45.14 25.78 5.73
N THR A 821 44.68 27.01 5.96
CA THR A 821 45.41 28.23 5.63
C THR A 821 46.54 28.56 6.63
N GLY A 822 47.70 29.01 6.12
CA GLY A 822 48.83 29.49 6.92
C GLY A 822 49.94 30.11 6.06
N TRP A 823 51.15 30.21 6.60
CA TRP A 823 52.31 30.84 5.94
C TRP A 823 53.50 29.90 5.81
N MET A 824 54.08 29.80 4.61
CA MET A 824 55.30 29.02 4.31
C MET A 824 56.42 29.93 3.79
N MET A 825 57.67 29.49 3.92
CA MET A 825 58.84 30.20 3.39
C MET A 825 58.97 29.98 1.88
N LYS A 826 58.99 31.05 1.10
CA LYS A 826 59.01 31.02 -0.38
C LYS A 826 60.17 30.20 -0.95
N LYS A 827 61.34 30.21 -0.30
CA LYS A 827 62.54 29.48 -0.74
C LYS A 827 62.46 27.94 -0.65
N PHE A 828 61.41 27.41 0.00
CA PHE A 828 61.12 25.98 0.12
C PHE A 828 59.84 25.60 -0.63
N LEU A 829 59.39 26.46 -1.55
CA LEU A 829 58.26 26.23 -2.42
C LEU A 829 58.74 26.25 -3.87
N LEU A 830 58.40 25.21 -4.64
CA LEU A 830 58.48 25.29 -6.09
C LEU A 830 57.29 26.11 -6.59
N MET A 831 57.57 27.11 -7.42
CA MET A 831 56.58 28.00 -8.04
C MET A 831 56.89 28.10 -9.54
N GLY A 832 55.91 27.83 -10.40
CA GLY A 832 56.07 27.83 -11.85
C GLY A 832 54.80 27.35 -12.53
N ASP A 833 54.82 27.35 -13.86
CA ASP A 833 53.59 27.25 -14.66
C ASP A 833 53.22 25.80 -15.02
N HIS A 834 54.09 24.83 -14.72
CA HIS A 834 53.84 23.40 -14.85
C HIS A 834 54.41 22.63 -13.66
N PHE A 835 53.55 21.89 -12.95
CA PHE A 835 53.96 20.96 -11.90
C PHE A 835 53.77 19.51 -12.37
N ALA A 836 54.79 18.69 -12.17
CA ALA A 836 54.74 17.23 -12.29
C ALA A 836 55.57 16.63 -11.16
N VAL A 837 54.94 15.84 -10.29
CA VAL A 837 55.56 15.26 -9.09
C VAL A 837 55.27 13.77 -9.03
N SER A 838 56.26 12.94 -8.74
CA SER A 838 55.96 11.52 -8.47
C SER A 838 55.06 11.39 -7.24
N TYR A 839 54.00 10.59 -7.38
CA TYR A 839 53.05 10.18 -6.35
C TYR A 839 53.73 9.72 -5.06
N ALA A 840 54.86 9.02 -5.20
CA ALA A 840 55.65 8.51 -4.08
C ALA A 840 56.31 9.60 -3.21
N ALA A 841 56.32 10.87 -3.62
CA ALA A 841 56.86 11.96 -2.81
C ALA A 841 56.09 12.20 -1.49
N MET A 842 54.82 11.77 -1.43
CA MET A 842 53.95 11.91 -0.25
C MET A 842 53.73 10.55 0.43
N PRO A 843 53.88 10.46 1.76
CA PRO A 843 53.60 9.23 2.50
C PRO A 843 52.16 8.77 2.37
N ARG A 844 52.00 7.45 2.31
CA ARG A 844 50.71 6.78 2.21
C ARG A 844 50.58 5.70 3.27
N VAL A 845 49.34 5.50 3.69
CA VAL A 845 48.89 4.49 4.67
C VAL A 845 47.52 3.99 4.24
N TRP A 846 47.14 2.80 4.70
CA TRP A 846 45.81 2.23 4.45
C TRP A 846 45.01 2.22 5.76
N SER A 847 43.70 2.46 5.68
CA SER A 847 42.83 2.39 6.86
C SER A 847 42.73 0.96 7.40
N SER A 848 42.92 0.83 8.72
CA SER A 848 42.37 -0.29 9.47
C SER A 848 40.84 -0.17 9.54
N ASP A 849 40.17 -1.26 9.93
CA ASP A 849 38.73 -1.24 10.22
C ASP A 849 38.38 -0.14 11.23
N GLY A 850 37.26 0.54 11.01
CA GLY A 850 36.66 1.44 11.99
C GLY A 850 37.34 2.82 12.14
N LEU A 851 38.24 3.24 11.25
CA LEU A 851 38.84 4.58 11.33
C LEU A 851 37.78 5.67 11.10
N TYR A 852 37.41 6.37 12.17
CA TYR A 852 36.48 7.51 12.12
C TYR A 852 37.21 8.83 11.82
N LEU A 853 36.71 9.56 10.83
CA LEU A 853 37.18 10.86 10.38
C LEU A 853 36.23 11.96 10.88
N PRO A 854 36.64 12.77 11.88
CA PRO A 854 35.74 13.71 12.56
C PRO A 854 35.33 14.92 11.72
N GLY A 855 36.16 15.39 10.79
CA GLY A 855 35.81 16.51 9.90
C GLY A 855 34.87 16.10 8.77
N LEU A 856 34.94 14.82 8.35
CA LEU A 856 34.03 14.22 7.36
C LEU A 856 32.81 13.53 8.00
N ASN A 857 32.78 13.45 9.33
CA ASN A 857 31.74 12.78 10.13
C ASN A 857 31.42 11.34 9.66
N ARG A 858 32.43 10.58 9.22
CA ARG A 858 32.24 9.21 8.72
C ARG A 858 33.34 8.25 9.13
N THR A 859 33.03 6.97 9.13
CA THR A 859 33.99 5.87 9.27
C THR A 859 34.46 5.41 7.90
N LEU A 860 35.76 5.17 7.72
CA LEU A 860 36.29 4.55 6.49
C LEU A 860 36.13 3.04 6.51
N VAL A 861 35.96 2.47 5.31
CA VAL A 861 36.08 1.04 5.05
C VAL A 861 37.55 0.61 5.16
N GLN A 862 37.81 -0.65 5.51
CA GLN A 862 39.16 -1.23 5.52
C GLN A 862 39.87 -1.01 4.18
N ASN A 863 41.20 -0.84 4.21
CA ASN A 863 42.06 -0.68 3.03
C ASN A 863 41.75 0.55 2.15
N THR A 864 41.04 1.57 2.65
CA THR A 864 40.98 2.88 1.99
C THR A 864 42.37 3.51 2.02
N GLU A 865 42.90 3.94 0.87
CA GLU A 865 44.18 4.65 0.78
C GLU A 865 44.06 6.07 1.36
N ILE A 866 45.05 6.48 2.15
CA ILE A 866 45.12 7.78 2.80
C ILE A 866 46.51 8.37 2.58
N TRP A 867 46.58 9.63 2.14
CA TRP A 867 47.84 10.37 2.04
C TRP A 867 48.06 11.21 3.30
N VAL A 868 49.28 11.18 3.84
CA VAL A 868 49.64 11.95 5.03
C VAL A 868 50.39 13.22 4.62
N LEU A 869 49.64 14.28 4.30
CA LEU A 869 50.19 15.56 3.84
C LEU A 869 51.09 16.24 4.89
N SER A 870 50.74 16.13 6.18
CA SER A 870 51.49 16.78 7.26
C SER A 870 51.44 16.05 8.59
N VAL A 871 52.49 16.25 9.40
CA VAL A 871 52.53 15.86 10.81
C VAL A 871 52.62 17.12 11.68
N GLY A 872 51.62 17.31 12.56
CA GLY A 872 51.60 18.37 13.56
C GLY A 872 52.20 17.92 14.91
N ALA A 873 51.89 18.68 15.96
CA ALA A 873 52.13 18.24 17.34
C ALA A 873 51.19 17.07 17.68
N ASP A 874 49.88 17.32 17.64
CA ASP A 874 48.84 16.41 18.16
C ASP A 874 47.89 15.89 17.07
N VAL A 875 48.03 16.37 15.82
CA VAL A 875 47.22 15.96 14.66
C VAL A 875 48.07 15.64 13.44
N TYR A 876 47.59 14.74 12.60
CA TYR A 876 47.99 14.61 11.19
C TYR A 876 47.06 15.49 10.32
N HIS A 877 47.53 15.87 9.12
CA HIS A 877 46.66 16.41 8.07
C HIS A 877 46.66 15.41 6.93
N ILE A 878 45.49 14.88 6.57
CA ILE A 878 45.34 13.78 5.62
C ILE A 878 44.49 14.19 4.42
N TYR A 879 44.62 13.43 3.33
CA TYR A 879 43.80 13.55 2.13
C TYR A 879 43.40 12.15 1.62
N LEU A 880 42.18 12.03 1.12
CA LEU A 880 41.61 10.80 0.57
C LEU A 880 41.59 10.91 -0.97
N PRO A 881 42.54 10.31 -1.70
CA PRO A 881 42.63 10.47 -3.16
C PRO A 881 41.34 10.04 -3.89
N TRP A 882 40.70 8.98 -3.40
CA TRP A 882 39.51 8.35 -4.01
C TRP A 882 38.19 9.11 -3.78
N THR A 883 38.15 10.08 -2.87
CA THR A 883 36.93 10.87 -2.56
C THR A 883 37.17 12.38 -2.49
N HIS A 884 38.43 12.80 -2.67
CA HIS A 884 38.90 14.18 -2.80
C HIS A 884 38.70 15.06 -1.55
N GLU A 885 38.49 14.42 -0.40
CA GLU A 885 38.29 15.06 0.90
C GLU A 885 39.57 15.09 1.74
N ALA A 886 39.64 16.04 2.69
CA ALA A 886 40.76 16.19 3.63
C ALA A 886 40.26 16.32 5.08
N ASP A 887 41.07 15.89 6.04
CA ASP A 887 40.73 15.96 7.47
C ASP A 887 41.96 16.17 8.38
N LEU A 888 41.70 16.57 9.63
CA LEU A 888 42.65 16.73 10.73
C LEU A 888 42.41 15.66 11.80
N VAL A 889 43.04 14.50 11.64
CA VAL A 889 42.91 13.35 12.54
C VAL A 889 43.92 13.46 13.70
N SER A 890 43.47 13.18 14.94
CA SER A 890 44.35 13.17 16.11
C SER A 890 45.37 12.02 16.04
N LYS A 891 46.60 12.24 16.53
CA LYS A 891 47.61 11.19 16.63
C LYS A 891 47.16 10.01 17.47
N ASP A 892 46.43 10.25 18.55
CA ASP A 892 45.95 9.19 19.44
C ASP A 892 45.05 8.16 18.71
N VAL A 893 44.41 8.57 17.60
CA VAL A 893 43.58 7.70 16.74
C VAL A 893 44.44 6.92 15.74
N ILE A 894 45.55 7.49 15.28
CA ILE A 894 46.43 6.94 14.23
C ILE A 894 47.55 6.06 14.80
N ASP A 895 48.11 6.42 15.96
CA ASP A 895 49.15 5.65 16.65
C ASP A 895 48.57 4.32 17.17
N ALA A 896 47.25 4.25 17.41
CA ALA A 896 46.52 3.02 17.70
C ALA A 896 46.46 2.04 16.51
N CYS A 897 46.64 2.54 15.27
CA CYS A 897 46.67 1.76 14.04
C CYS A 897 48.10 1.38 13.59
N ASP A 898 49.12 1.70 14.39
CA ASP A 898 50.54 1.37 14.17
C ASP A 898 51.19 1.96 12.90
N TRP A 899 50.56 2.98 12.30
CA TRP A 899 50.91 3.58 11.00
C TRP A 899 52.34 4.13 10.88
N GLU A 900 53.01 4.52 11.97
CA GLU A 900 54.41 4.98 11.91
C GLU A 900 55.37 3.88 11.39
N LYS A 901 54.96 2.60 11.39
CA LYS A 901 55.71 1.50 10.75
C LYS A 901 55.42 1.34 9.26
N GLU A 902 54.26 1.80 8.79
CA GLU A 902 53.76 1.56 7.43
C GLU A 902 53.93 2.74 6.47
N ILE A 903 54.26 3.92 7.00
CA ILE A 903 54.70 5.09 6.22
C ILE A 903 55.95 4.74 5.40
N ARG A 904 55.72 4.32 4.15
CA ARG A 904 56.77 4.09 3.15
C ARG A 904 57.01 5.36 2.33
N PRO A 905 58.27 5.84 2.24
CA PRO A 905 58.69 6.79 1.22
C PRO A 905 59.01 6.10 -0.12
#